data_AF-A0A8T1PHP2-F1
#
_entry.id   AF-A0A8T1PHP2-F1
#
_cell.length_a   1.000
_cell.length_b   1.000
_cell.length_c   1.000
_cell.angle_alpha   90.00
_cell.angle_beta   90.00
_cell.angle_gamma   90.00
#
_symmetry.space_group_name_H-M   'P 1'
#
loop_
_entity.id
_entity.type
_entity.pdbx_description
1 polymer ?
#
loop_
_entity_poly.entity_id
_entity_poly.type
_entity_poly.pdbx_seq_one_letter_code
_entity_poly.pdbx_strand_id
1 'polypeptide(L)'
;MESFSAAAASSSSSLIGMAQKTWELENNILPMDTAKTNPDPASDAIFYYDEASQANFQQEKPWANDPHYFKRVKISALALLKMVVHARSGGTIEVMGLMQGKTDGDAIIVMDAFALPVEGTETRVNAQADAYEYMVDYSQTNKMAGRLENVVGWYHSHPGYGCWLSGIDVSTQMLNQQFQEPFLAIVIDPTRTVSAGKVEIGAFRTYPEGYKPPDQPVSEYQTIPLNKIEDFGVHCKQYYALDITYFKSSLDCHLLDLLWNKYWVNTLSSSPLLGNGDYVAGQISDLAEKLEQAENQLAHSGFGPLIAPPPRKKEEEPQLAKITRDSAKITVEQVHGSMSQEPLYNLDSDEFKAESVDIQCDVNVEDEVNVEDGVNVEDGVNVMPSSTSCPLEPYIGMLFDDVEDAQAYYKAYARRKGFAIRTNHTRLSKDNKKLLTVDYICTREGFRRINRKEKEQIMPEPDETKIGCKTLMGIKKDGEHWIVNKFVVGHNHVLLTPRSTSFLRGHGGVTKVQKKLIMTLNEFGVLTRKIMSVLSKESGSDFNVGCIGKDVENFLGTKRRKVFEEGDAQRLYSYFRDRQFKEPEFVYSMQVDKDGCMESCFWADARSRSAYQYFGDVVTFDATYLTNIYKMPFVPFSGVNHHHQTIMFGCALLVNETAESYTWLLRTWQEAMLGRAHSTIIIDDDKAMAKAIVEVLPNTTHRLCLWHILQKFPEHLAHVYNKFLDFQRDFRHCIHETITIAEFEEEWASILMKYDLGENNWLQNLYIQREKWVPAYLRSTFCAGMSTTQRSESMNKFFKDYVRSSTMVSDFVHQYEAAIDARYFKEKEKDVQMKSTSAILKTTLKIEEEAALIYTRKSFMIFQEELFDSLRYISRKLS
;
A
#
# COMPACT_ATOMS: atom_id res chain seq x y z
N MET A 1 45.68 -26.34 17.30
CA MET A 1 44.61 -25.41 16.87
C MET A 1 43.80 -25.93 15.69
N GLU A 2 44.31 -26.86 14.86
CA GLU A 2 43.52 -27.46 13.76
C GLU A 2 42.53 -28.56 14.21
N SER A 3 42.73 -29.18 15.38
CA SER A 3 41.86 -30.23 15.91
C SER A 3 40.56 -29.72 16.57
N PHE A 4 40.50 -28.46 17.00
CA PHE A 4 39.30 -27.86 17.60
C PHE A 4 38.30 -27.33 16.56
N SER A 5 38.78 -26.93 15.37
CA SER A 5 37.93 -26.44 14.28
C SER A 5 37.13 -27.57 13.61
N ALA A 6 37.74 -28.75 13.44
CA ALA A 6 37.08 -29.92 12.88
C ALA A 6 35.99 -30.50 13.80
N ALA A 7 36.19 -30.45 15.12
CA ALA A 7 35.21 -30.94 16.09
C ALA A 7 33.95 -30.05 16.15
N ALA A 8 34.11 -28.71 16.12
CA ALA A 8 33.01 -27.75 16.12
C ALA A 8 32.20 -27.73 14.80
N ALA A 9 32.86 -27.96 13.65
CA ALA A 9 32.19 -28.13 12.37
C ALA A 9 31.40 -29.45 12.29
N SER A 10 31.92 -30.53 12.91
CA SER A 10 31.22 -31.83 12.94
C SER A 10 30.01 -31.84 13.89
N SER A 11 30.08 -31.12 15.02
CA SER A 11 28.98 -31.04 16.00
C SER A 11 27.84 -30.12 15.56
N SER A 12 28.15 -29.04 14.83
CA SER A 12 27.12 -28.17 14.23
C SER A 12 26.37 -28.86 13.08
N SER A 13 27.09 -29.59 12.22
CA SER A 13 26.49 -30.43 11.17
C SER A 13 25.57 -31.53 11.73
N SER A 14 25.93 -32.16 12.87
CA SER A 14 25.11 -33.20 13.48
C SER A 14 23.82 -32.67 14.14
N LEU A 15 23.86 -31.48 14.77
CA LEU A 15 22.69 -30.80 15.33
C LEU A 15 21.69 -30.35 14.25
N ILE A 16 22.18 -29.86 13.11
CA ILE A 16 21.35 -29.38 11.99
C ILE A 16 20.56 -30.53 11.36
N GLY A 17 21.23 -31.66 11.10
CA GLY A 17 20.58 -32.86 10.56
C GLY A 17 19.61 -33.51 11.53
N MET A 18 19.79 -33.33 12.85
CA MET A 18 18.82 -33.78 13.86
C MET A 18 17.56 -32.91 13.85
N ALA A 19 17.67 -31.58 13.83
CA ALA A 19 16.50 -30.68 13.82
C ALA A 19 15.60 -30.86 12.59
N GLN A 20 16.21 -31.09 11.42
CA GLN A 20 15.45 -31.40 10.19
C GLN A 20 14.70 -32.73 10.30
N LYS A 21 15.35 -33.78 10.82
CA LYS A 21 14.70 -35.07 11.05
C LYS A 21 13.58 -34.98 12.10
N THR A 22 13.78 -34.18 13.15
CA THR A 22 12.75 -33.89 14.16
C THR A 22 11.54 -33.21 13.51
N TRP A 23 11.75 -32.18 12.68
CA TRP A 23 10.67 -31.52 11.96
C TRP A 23 9.95 -32.44 10.98
N GLU A 24 10.68 -33.28 10.24
CA GLU A 24 10.08 -34.29 9.36
C GLU A 24 9.24 -35.32 10.13
N LEU A 25 9.70 -35.72 11.32
CA LEU A 25 9.01 -36.64 12.22
C LEU A 25 7.75 -36.00 12.83
N GLU A 26 7.85 -34.77 13.34
CA GLU A 26 6.75 -34.04 13.98
C GLU A 26 5.63 -33.66 12.99
N ASN A 27 5.99 -33.45 11.72
CA ASN A 27 5.02 -33.16 10.66
C ASN A 27 4.63 -34.40 9.83
N ASN A 28 5.02 -35.62 10.25
CA ASN A 28 4.69 -36.88 9.58
C ASN A 28 4.97 -36.87 8.07
N ILE A 29 6.08 -36.27 7.65
CA ILE A 29 6.44 -36.20 6.22
C ILE A 29 6.84 -37.59 5.75
N LEU A 30 6.01 -38.22 4.91
CA LEU A 30 6.26 -39.57 4.42
C LEU A 30 7.35 -39.55 3.32
N PRO A 31 8.54 -40.13 3.53
CA PRO A 31 9.44 -40.45 2.41
C PRO A 31 8.80 -41.57 1.58
N MET A 32 8.76 -41.42 0.26
CA MET A 32 8.45 -42.55 -0.63
C MET A 32 9.59 -43.58 -0.50
N ASP A 33 9.24 -44.80 -0.06
CA ASP A 33 10.08 -45.84 0.54
C ASP A 33 11.52 -46.02 0.00
N THR A 34 12.51 -45.98 0.91
CA THR A 34 13.84 -46.60 0.75
C THR A 34 13.88 -48.05 1.28
N ALA A 35 12.74 -48.68 1.55
CA ALA A 35 12.65 -50.02 2.11
C ALA A 35 12.32 -51.14 1.10
N LYS A 36 12.71 -51.00 -0.17
CA LYS A 36 12.83 -52.15 -1.11
C LYS A 36 14.09 -51.99 -1.95
N THR A 37 14.86 -53.07 -2.07
CA THR A 37 16.16 -53.17 -2.75
C THR A 37 16.12 -53.02 -4.28
N ASN A 38 15.09 -52.37 -4.82
CA ASN A 38 15.02 -51.91 -6.21
C ASN A 38 14.22 -50.59 -6.21
N PRO A 39 14.78 -49.47 -6.72
CA PRO A 39 14.00 -48.26 -6.93
C PRO A 39 12.93 -48.56 -7.96
N ASP A 40 11.66 -48.58 -7.53
CA ASP A 40 10.52 -48.76 -8.42
C ASP A 40 10.32 -47.43 -9.18
N PRO A 41 10.42 -47.40 -10.53
CA PRO A 41 10.21 -46.19 -11.32
C PRO A 41 8.79 -45.58 -11.18
N ALA A 42 7.90 -46.20 -10.39
CA ALA A 42 6.58 -45.70 -10.03
C ALA A 42 6.57 -44.65 -8.90
N SER A 43 7.65 -44.44 -8.12
CA SER A 43 7.63 -43.54 -6.94
C SER A 43 7.51 -42.05 -7.28
N ASP A 44 7.98 -41.64 -8.46
CA ASP A 44 7.90 -40.24 -8.94
C ASP A 44 6.64 -39.99 -9.79
N ALA A 45 5.73 -40.96 -9.89
CA ALA A 45 4.50 -40.84 -10.68
C ALA A 45 3.60 -39.69 -10.18
N ILE A 46 3.68 -39.32 -8.90
CA ILE A 46 2.94 -38.15 -8.37
C ILE A 46 3.43 -36.83 -8.97
N PHE A 47 4.70 -36.74 -9.41
CA PHE A 47 5.27 -35.56 -10.06
C PHE A 47 5.01 -35.52 -11.57
N TYR A 48 4.54 -36.62 -12.17
CA TYR A 48 4.19 -36.64 -13.59
C TYR A 48 2.86 -35.93 -13.87
N TYR A 49 2.83 -35.02 -14.83
CA TYR A 49 1.62 -34.32 -15.25
C TYR A 49 1.04 -34.93 -16.54
N ASP A 50 -0.16 -35.48 -16.46
CA ASP A 50 -0.92 -35.99 -17.61
C ASP A 50 -2.01 -34.99 -18.02
N GLU A 51 -1.73 -34.23 -19.07
CA GLU A 51 -2.63 -33.19 -19.58
C GLU A 51 -3.98 -33.75 -20.06
N ALA A 52 -4.00 -34.95 -20.67
CA ALA A 52 -5.22 -35.56 -21.17
C ALA A 52 -6.12 -36.02 -20.02
N SER A 53 -5.54 -36.62 -18.99
CA SER A 53 -6.26 -37.02 -17.78
C SER A 53 -6.86 -35.82 -17.04
N GLN A 54 -6.09 -34.73 -16.89
CA GLN A 54 -6.59 -33.51 -16.25
C GLN A 54 -7.70 -32.82 -17.07
N ALA A 55 -7.55 -32.78 -18.40
CA ALA A 55 -8.58 -32.22 -19.28
C ALA A 55 -9.89 -33.01 -19.22
N ASN A 56 -9.82 -34.34 -19.19
CA ASN A 56 -11.00 -35.20 -19.04
C ASN A 56 -11.68 -35.01 -17.68
N PHE A 57 -10.91 -34.98 -16.60
CA PHE A 57 -11.43 -34.75 -15.25
C PHE A 57 -12.14 -33.39 -15.12
N GLN A 58 -11.60 -32.36 -15.76
CA GLN A 58 -12.20 -31.02 -15.84
C GLN A 58 -13.50 -30.99 -16.66
N GLN A 59 -13.64 -31.86 -17.66
CA GLN A 59 -14.86 -31.99 -18.46
C GLN A 59 -15.95 -32.77 -17.72
N GLU A 60 -15.59 -33.85 -17.03
CA GLU A 60 -16.52 -34.72 -16.29
C GLU A 60 -17.10 -34.05 -15.04
N LYS A 61 -16.34 -33.13 -14.41
CA LYS A 61 -16.75 -32.37 -13.20
C LYS A 61 -17.41 -33.25 -12.12
N PRO A 62 -16.76 -34.33 -11.65
CA PRO A 62 -17.37 -35.27 -10.71
C PRO A 62 -17.82 -34.63 -9.39
N TRP A 63 -17.16 -33.54 -8.96
CA TRP A 63 -17.52 -32.74 -7.78
C TRP A 63 -18.85 -31.97 -7.92
N ALA A 64 -19.39 -31.80 -9.12
CA ALA A 64 -20.66 -31.10 -9.32
C ALA A 64 -21.85 -31.88 -8.70
N ASN A 65 -21.72 -33.20 -8.57
CA ASN A 65 -22.76 -34.09 -8.04
C ASN A 65 -22.59 -34.39 -6.54
N ASP A 66 -21.41 -34.11 -5.96
CA ASP A 66 -21.09 -34.36 -4.57
C ASP A 66 -20.32 -33.16 -3.98
N PRO A 67 -20.97 -32.30 -3.17
CA PRO A 67 -20.33 -31.17 -2.49
C PRO A 67 -19.16 -31.56 -1.58
N HIS A 68 -19.04 -32.85 -1.21
CA HIS A 68 -17.98 -33.39 -0.36
C HIS A 68 -17.09 -34.40 -1.12
N TYR A 69 -17.00 -34.23 -2.45
CA TYR A 69 -16.19 -35.08 -3.33
C TYR A 69 -14.71 -35.09 -2.94
N PHE A 70 -14.11 -33.91 -2.77
CA PHE A 70 -12.71 -33.79 -2.36
C PHE A 70 -12.59 -33.94 -0.85
N LYS A 71 -11.81 -34.93 -0.41
CA LYS A 71 -11.63 -35.26 1.02
C LYS A 71 -10.20 -35.08 1.49
N ARG A 72 -9.25 -35.10 0.56
CA ARG A 72 -7.81 -35.17 0.86
C ARG A 72 -7.04 -34.08 0.13
N VAL A 73 -5.97 -33.60 0.75
CA VAL A 73 -4.97 -32.76 0.11
C VAL A 73 -3.58 -33.37 0.30
N LYS A 74 -2.80 -33.40 -0.77
CA LYS A 74 -1.39 -33.80 -0.75
C LYS A 74 -0.55 -32.56 -1.02
N ILE A 75 0.33 -32.16 -0.10
CA ILE A 75 1.16 -30.97 -0.22
C ILE A 75 2.62 -31.38 -0.34
N SER A 76 3.31 -30.90 -1.37
CA SER A 76 4.76 -31.13 -1.48
C SER A 76 5.50 -30.42 -0.35
N ALA A 77 6.58 -31.02 0.14
CA ALA A 77 7.41 -30.40 1.17
C ALA A 77 7.97 -29.03 0.74
N LEU A 78 8.22 -28.84 -0.55
CA LEU A 78 8.64 -27.56 -1.12
C LEU A 78 7.53 -26.50 -1.03
N ALA A 79 6.30 -26.84 -1.42
CA ALA A 79 5.17 -25.92 -1.34
C ALA A 79 4.89 -25.55 0.11
N LEU A 80 4.86 -26.53 1.02
CA LEU A 80 4.70 -26.31 2.46
C LEU A 80 5.75 -25.32 2.98
N LEU A 81 7.02 -25.55 2.65
CA LEU A 81 8.11 -24.69 3.09
C LEU A 81 7.95 -23.25 2.57
N LYS A 82 7.62 -23.08 1.29
CA LYS A 82 7.41 -21.74 0.69
C LYS A 82 6.25 -21.01 1.35
N MET A 83 5.13 -21.69 1.59
CA MET A 83 3.96 -21.07 2.24
C MET A 83 4.26 -20.66 3.68
N VAL A 84 4.92 -21.53 4.46
CA VAL A 84 5.29 -21.23 5.86
C VAL A 84 6.30 -20.08 5.94
N VAL A 85 7.32 -20.07 5.07
CA VAL A 85 8.30 -18.98 5.01
C VAL A 85 7.62 -17.66 4.65
N HIS A 86 6.69 -17.68 3.69
CA HIS A 86 5.93 -16.50 3.32
C HIS A 86 5.02 -16.01 4.46
N ALA A 87 4.24 -16.90 5.07
CA ALA A 87 3.37 -16.61 6.21
C ALA A 87 4.16 -15.94 7.35
N ARG A 88 5.34 -16.48 7.67
CA ARG A 88 6.20 -15.89 8.70
C ARG A 88 6.77 -14.53 8.31
N SER A 89 7.10 -14.32 7.04
CA SER A 89 7.60 -13.02 6.58
C SER A 89 6.56 -11.90 6.72
N GLY A 90 5.27 -12.25 6.80
CA GLY A 90 4.17 -11.32 7.10
C GLY A 90 4.12 -10.83 8.54
N GLY A 91 4.82 -11.49 9.47
CA GLY A 91 4.78 -11.14 10.90
C GLY A 91 3.37 -11.24 11.47
N THR A 92 2.82 -10.10 11.90
CA THR A 92 1.45 -9.99 12.43
C THR A 92 0.41 -9.65 11.36
N ILE A 93 0.81 -9.52 10.09
CA ILE A 93 -0.06 -9.18 8.96
C ILE A 93 -0.43 -10.45 8.20
N GLU A 94 -1.70 -10.56 7.81
CA GLU A 94 -2.15 -11.63 6.93
C GLU A 94 -1.52 -11.47 5.53
N VAL A 95 -0.82 -12.50 5.06
CA VAL A 95 -0.31 -12.56 3.69
C VAL A 95 -1.05 -13.63 2.91
N MET A 96 -1.07 -13.51 1.59
CA MET A 96 -1.72 -14.49 0.73
C MET A 96 -0.90 -14.85 -0.50
N GLY A 97 -1.15 -16.03 -1.05
CA GLY A 97 -0.53 -16.50 -2.27
C GLY A 97 -1.36 -17.57 -2.96
N LEU A 98 -0.77 -18.19 -3.98
CA LEU A 98 -1.42 -19.19 -4.79
C LEU A 98 -0.66 -20.50 -4.81
N MET A 99 -1.40 -21.55 -5.12
CA MET A 99 -0.93 -22.92 -5.15
C MET A 99 -1.10 -23.49 -6.55
N GLN A 100 -0.06 -24.15 -7.03
CA GLN A 100 -0.04 -24.85 -8.31
C GLN A 100 -0.01 -26.35 -8.11
N GLY A 101 -0.72 -27.06 -8.97
CA GLY A 101 -0.74 -28.51 -8.92
C GLY A 101 -1.78 -29.13 -9.85
N LYS A 102 -2.37 -30.22 -9.38
CA LYS A 102 -3.30 -31.04 -10.14
C LYS A 102 -4.32 -31.73 -9.23
N THR A 103 -5.32 -32.35 -9.84
CA THR A 103 -6.29 -33.19 -9.14
C THR A 103 -6.08 -34.66 -9.45
N ASP A 104 -6.26 -35.53 -8.46
CA ASP A 104 -6.13 -36.97 -8.59
C ASP A 104 -7.22 -37.65 -7.76
N GLY A 105 -8.32 -38.03 -8.42
CA GLY A 105 -9.51 -38.57 -7.76
C GLY A 105 -10.11 -37.59 -6.75
N ASP A 106 -10.33 -38.04 -5.51
CA ASP A 106 -10.84 -37.25 -4.39
C ASP A 106 -9.77 -36.37 -3.70
N ALA A 107 -8.56 -36.28 -4.28
CA ALA A 107 -7.44 -35.53 -3.73
C ALA A 107 -7.03 -34.34 -4.61
N ILE A 108 -6.76 -33.20 -3.96
CA ILE A 108 -6.08 -32.06 -4.58
C ILE A 108 -4.59 -32.15 -4.24
N ILE A 109 -3.73 -32.13 -5.25
CA ILE A 109 -2.28 -32.24 -5.09
C ILE A 109 -1.65 -30.87 -5.32
N VAL A 110 -1.03 -30.31 -4.28
CA VAL A 110 -0.28 -29.06 -4.33
C VAL A 110 1.20 -29.37 -4.55
N MET A 111 1.70 -29.00 -5.72
CA MET A 111 3.08 -29.25 -6.16
C MET A 111 4.00 -28.10 -5.82
N ASP A 112 3.54 -26.86 -5.98
CA ASP A 112 4.30 -25.66 -5.71
C ASP A 112 3.39 -24.54 -5.17
N ALA A 113 3.98 -23.53 -4.53
CA ALA A 113 3.28 -22.36 -4.05
C ALA A 113 4.11 -21.09 -4.30
N PHE A 114 3.44 -19.97 -4.53
CA PHE A 114 4.09 -18.68 -4.72
C PHE A 114 3.32 -17.55 -4.04
N ALA A 115 4.06 -16.57 -3.53
CA ALA A 115 3.51 -15.39 -2.88
C ALA A 115 2.89 -14.46 -3.94
N LEU A 116 1.73 -13.88 -3.61
CA LEU A 116 1.21 -12.75 -4.37
C LEU A 116 1.67 -11.44 -3.70
N PRO A 117 1.91 -10.35 -4.47
CA PRO A 117 2.32 -9.07 -3.92
C PRO A 117 1.14 -8.29 -3.29
N VAL A 118 0.27 -8.98 -2.57
CA VAL A 118 -0.91 -8.42 -1.90
C VAL A 118 -0.85 -8.72 -0.41
N GLU A 119 -1.04 -7.67 0.39
CA GLU A 119 -1.24 -7.78 1.84
C GLU A 119 -2.74 -8.00 2.09
N GLY A 120 -3.09 -9.10 2.76
CA GLY A 120 -4.45 -9.36 3.22
C GLY A 120 -4.75 -8.51 4.43
N THR A 121 -5.99 -8.02 4.53
CA THR A 121 -6.52 -7.58 5.82
C THR A 121 -7.87 -8.26 6.00
N GLU A 122 -8.25 -8.56 7.24
CA GLU A 122 -9.52 -9.19 7.63
C GLU A 122 -10.79 -8.44 7.16
N THR A 123 -10.66 -7.34 6.43
CA THR A 123 -11.76 -6.55 5.84
C THR A 123 -11.78 -6.55 4.32
N ARG A 124 -10.76 -7.11 3.65
CA ARG A 124 -10.61 -7.11 2.20
C ARG A 124 -9.89 -8.37 1.72
N VAL A 125 -10.65 -9.30 1.17
CA VAL A 125 -10.11 -10.37 0.33
C VAL A 125 -10.63 -10.15 -1.08
N ASN A 126 -9.98 -9.23 -1.78
CA ASN A 126 -10.13 -9.17 -3.23
C ASN A 126 -8.72 -8.94 -3.77
N ALA A 127 -8.20 -9.98 -4.43
CA ALA A 127 -7.00 -9.87 -5.24
C ALA A 127 -7.20 -8.66 -6.17
N GLN A 128 -6.41 -7.60 -5.95
CA GLN A 128 -6.43 -6.44 -6.83
C GLN A 128 -6.15 -6.91 -8.27
N ALA A 129 -6.55 -6.16 -9.30
CA ALA A 129 -6.35 -6.55 -10.71
C ALA A 129 -4.90 -7.02 -11.00
N ASP A 130 -3.94 -6.42 -10.31
CA ASP A 130 -2.50 -6.72 -10.31
C ASP A 130 -2.17 -8.17 -9.92
N ALA A 131 -2.94 -8.78 -9.00
CA ALA A 131 -2.76 -10.18 -8.60
C ALA A 131 -3.28 -11.14 -9.69
N TYR A 132 -4.37 -10.81 -10.39
CA TYR A 132 -4.83 -11.58 -11.55
C TYR A 132 -3.89 -11.42 -12.75
N GLU A 133 -3.31 -10.24 -12.96
CA GLU A 133 -2.29 -10.03 -14.00
C GLU A 133 -1.02 -10.85 -13.69
N TYR A 134 -0.54 -10.80 -12.44
CA TYR A 134 0.58 -11.62 -11.98
C TYR A 134 0.29 -13.11 -12.11
N MET A 135 -0.94 -13.56 -11.82
CA MET A 135 -1.37 -14.95 -12.02
C MET A 135 -1.23 -15.41 -13.48
N VAL A 136 -1.72 -14.59 -14.41
CA VAL A 136 -1.69 -14.90 -15.84
C VAL A 136 -0.25 -14.93 -16.34
N ASP A 137 0.56 -13.92 -15.98
CA ASP A 137 1.97 -13.83 -16.38
C ASP A 137 2.81 -14.97 -15.79
N TYR A 138 2.60 -15.29 -14.50
CA TYR A 138 3.29 -16.39 -13.82
C TYR A 138 2.89 -17.77 -14.39
N SER A 139 1.60 -17.98 -14.68
CA SER A 139 1.12 -19.22 -15.33
C SER A 139 1.70 -19.39 -16.74
N GLN A 140 1.76 -18.31 -17.53
CA GLN A 140 2.37 -18.34 -18.87
C GLN A 140 3.86 -18.63 -18.81
N THR A 141 4.58 -17.98 -17.89
CA THR A 141 6.02 -18.20 -17.67
C THR A 141 6.32 -19.65 -17.27
N ASN A 142 5.50 -20.24 -16.40
CA ASN A 142 5.66 -21.64 -15.99
C ASN A 142 5.43 -22.61 -17.16
N LYS A 143 4.42 -22.36 -18.00
CA LYS A 143 4.19 -23.16 -19.22
C LYS A 143 5.38 -23.09 -20.17
N MET A 144 5.99 -21.92 -20.34
CA MET A 144 7.22 -21.75 -21.12
C MET A 144 8.43 -22.50 -20.53
N ALA A 145 8.47 -22.63 -19.20
CA ALA A 145 9.50 -23.39 -18.49
C ALA A 145 9.21 -24.91 -18.40
N GLY A 146 8.17 -25.40 -19.09
CA GLY A 146 7.80 -26.82 -19.11
C GLY A 146 7.05 -27.31 -17.85
N ARG A 147 6.57 -26.40 -16.99
CA ARG A 147 5.68 -26.71 -15.87
C ARG A 147 4.23 -26.54 -16.30
N LEU A 148 3.53 -27.64 -16.45
CA LEU A 148 2.18 -27.70 -17.04
C LEU A 148 1.06 -27.62 -15.99
N GLU A 149 1.42 -27.62 -14.70
CA GLU A 149 0.47 -27.53 -13.60
C GLU A 149 -0.29 -26.19 -13.60
N ASN A 150 -1.60 -26.27 -13.33
CA ASN A 150 -2.45 -25.11 -13.24
C ASN A 150 -2.60 -24.67 -11.77
N VAL A 151 -3.17 -23.48 -11.56
CA VAL A 151 -3.53 -23.02 -10.22
C VAL A 151 -4.67 -23.90 -9.69
N VAL A 152 -4.48 -24.48 -8.51
CA VAL A 152 -5.44 -25.38 -7.84
C VAL A 152 -6.01 -24.80 -6.55
N GLY A 153 -5.55 -23.63 -6.14
CA GLY A 153 -6.03 -22.98 -4.94
C GLY A 153 -5.24 -21.75 -4.54
N TRP A 154 -5.62 -21.22 -3.39
CA TRP A 154 -4.97 -20.10 -2.73
C TRP A 154 -4.64 -20.44 -1.28
N TYR A 155 -3.65 -19.76 -0.72
CA TYR A 155 -3.33 -19.86 0.69
C TYR A 155 -3.24 -18.48 1.33
N HIS A 156 -3.53 -18.37 2.61
CA HIS A 156 -3.28 -17.18 3.41
C HIS A 156 -2.84 -17.53 4.83
N SER A 157 -2.40 -16.52 5.58
CA SER A 157 -1.95 -16.70 6.96
C SER A 157 -2.89 -16.07 7.97
N HIS A 158 -3.09 -16.75 9.11
CA HIS A 158 -3.79 -16.24 10.30
C HIS A 158 -2.82 -16.19 11.49
N PRO A 159 -2.10 -15.08 11.73
CA PRO A 159 -1.08 -15.03 12.77
C PRO A 159 -1.68 -15.01 14.19
N GLY A 160 -1.67 -16.16 14.87
CA GLY A 160 -1.97 -16.30 16.30
C GLY A 160 -3.40 -16.70 16.68
N TYR A 161 -4.32 -16.84 15.74
CA TYR A 161 -5.73 -17.15 16.01
C TYR A 161 -6.23 -18.45 15.38
N GLY A 162 -5.32 -19.31 14.91
CA GLY A 162 -5.64 -20.65 14.42
C GLY A 162 -5.99 -20.68 12.94
N CYS A 163 -6.25 -21.88 12.42
CA CYS A 163 -6.53 -22.12 11.01
C CYS A 163 -8.01 -22.39 10.79
N TRP A 164 -8.73 -21.41 10.26
CA TRP A 164 -10.17 -21.48 9.93
C TRP A 164 -10.52 -20.46 8.83
N LEU A 165 -11.73 -20.50 8.28
CA LEU A 165 -12.17 -19.52 7.28
C LEU A 165 -13.10 -18.48 7.92
N SER A 166 -12.72 -17.20 7.85
CA SER A 166 -13.59 -16.07 8.22
C SER A 166 -14.78 -15.92 7.26
N GLY A 167 -15.77 -15.08 7.60
CA GLY A 167 -16.88 -14.80 6.70
C GLY A 167 -16.44 -14.26 5.32
N ILE A 168 -15.33 -13.53 5.27
CA ILE A 168 -14.74 -13.03 4.02
C ILE A 168 -14.04 -14.16 3.27
N ASP A 169 -13.30 -15.02 3.97
CA ASP A 169 -12.62 -16.18 3.37
C ASP A 169 -13.64 -17.15 2.76
N VAL A 170 -14.76 -17.38 3.44
CA VAL A 170 -15.87 -18.19 2.91
C VAL A 170 -16.44 -17.56 1.66
N SER A 171 -16.73 -16.26 1.66
CA SER A 171 -17.26 -15.54 0.49
C SER A 171 -16.31 -15.62 -0.71
N THR A 172 -15.01 -15.45 -0.45
CA THR A 172 -13.96 -15.52 -1.47
C THR A 172 -13.81 -16.94 -2.02
N GLN A 173 -13.79 -17.92 -1.13
CA GLN A 173 -13.64 -19.32 -1.52
C GLN A 173 -14.87 -19.83 -2.28
N MET A 174 -16.09 -19.38 -1.92
CA MET A 174 -17.30 -19.64 -2.70
C MET A 174 -17.20 -19.04 -4.11
N LEU A 175 -16.72 -17.80 -4.24
CA LEU A 175 -16.52 -17.15 -5.55
C LEU A 175 -15.48 -17.93 -6.39
N ASN A 176 -14.37 -18.32 -5.78
CA ASN A 176 -13.33 -19.08 -6.47
C ASN A 176 -13.82 -20.47 -6.90
N GLN A 177 -14.58 -21.16 -6.05
CA GLN A 177 -15.25 -22.42 -6.39
C GLN A 177 -16.34 -22.25 -7.46
N GLN A 178 -16.91 -21.05 -7.62
CA GLN A 178 -17.88 -20.80 -8.70
C GLN A 178 -17.20 -20.61 -10.07
N PHE A 179 -16.06 -19.90 -10.12
CA PHE A 179 -15.43 -19.49 -11.38
C PHE A 179 -14.18 -20.29 -11.77
N GLN A 180 -13.49 -20.92 -10.81
CA GLN A 180 -12.19 -21.58 -11.00
C GLN A 180 -12.14 -23.02 -10.41
N GLU A 181 -13.28 -23.71 -10.31
CA GLU A 181 -13.35 -25.09 -9.80
C GLU A 181 -12.54 -26.07 -10.67
N PRO A 182 -11.71 -26.97 -10.09
CA PRO A 182 -11.55 -27.27 -8.68
C PRO A 182 -10.58 -26.33 -7.93
N PHE A 183 -11.02 -25.74 -6.81
CA PHE A 183 -10.23 -24.74 -6.06
C PHE A 183 -10.14 -25.02 -4.55
N LEU A 184 -8.95 -24.90 -3.96
CA LEU A 184 -8.67 -25.15 -2.53
C LEU A 184 -8.30 -23.86 -1.78
N ALA A 185 -8.71 -23.73 -0.52
CA ALA A 185 -8.18 -22.74 0.43
C ALA A 185 -7.26 -23.40 1.46
N ILE A 186 -6.07 -22.84 1.69
CA ILE A 186 -5.17 -23.25 2.78
C ILE A 186 -4.93 -22.07 3.73
N VAL A 187 -5.00 -22.33 5.03
CA VAL A 187 -4.71 -21.34 6.08
C VAL A 187 -3.52 -21.81 6.89
N ILE A 188 -2.58 -20.92 7.18
CA ILE A 188 -1.38 -21.21 7.98
C ILE A 188 -1.29 -20.23 9.15
N ASP A 189 -1.05 -20.74 10.37
CA ASP A 189 -0.75 -19.89 11.53
C ASP A 189 0.77 -19.91 11.81
N PRO A 190 1.52 -18.88 11.37
CA PRO A 190 2.97 -18.84 11.56
C PRO A 190 3.36 -18.66 13.03
N THR A 191 2.52 -18.02 13.84
CA THR A 191 2.81 -17.73 15.24
C THR A 191 2.68 -19.00 16.08
N ARG A 192 1.59 -19.76 15.88
CA ARG A 192 1.39 -21.07 16.51
C ARG A 192 2.38 -22.11 16.02
N THR A 193 2.78 -22.03 14.75
CA THR A 193 3.80 -22.92 14.21
C THR A 193 5.12 -22.80 14.98
N VAL A 194 5.52 -21.59 15.36
CA VAL A 194 6.74 -21.36 16.15
C VAL A 194 6.53 -21.78 17.61
N SER A 195 5.36 -21.55 18.21
CA SER A 195 5.12 -21.90 19.61
C SER A 195 4.98 -23.40 19.84
N ALA A 196 4.32 -24.12 18.92
CA ALA A 196 4.07 -25.55 19.03
C ALA A 196 5.20 -26.42 18.45
N GLY A 197 6.14 -25.85 17.69
CA GLY A 197 7.18 -26.60 16.96
C GLY A 197 6.67 -27.42 15.77
N LYS A 198 5.35 -27.49 15.57
CA LYS A 198 4.65 -28.19 14.51
C LYS A 198 3.96 -27.21 13.58
N VAL A 199 3.93 -27.47 12.27
CA VAL A 199 3.25 -26.56 11.32
C VAL A 199 1.75 -26.58 11.58
N GLU A 200 1.21 -25.43 11.98
CA GLU A 200 -0.22 -25.20 12.15
C GLU A 200 -0.80 -24.77 10.80
N ILE A 201 -1.54 -25.70 10.17
CA ILE A 201 -2.07 -25.55 8.81
C ILE A 201 -3.42 -26.24 8.68
N GLY A 202 -4.36 -25.58 8.02
CA GLY A 202 -5.67 -26.12 7.69
C GLY A 202 -5.96 -26.02 6.18
N ALA A 203 -6.69 -26.99 5.64
CA ALA A 203 -7.10 -27.02 4.24
C ALA A 203 -8.62 -27.15 4.18
N PHE A 204 -9.28 -26.26 3.43
CA PHE A 204 -10.72 -26.06 3.52
C PHE A 204 -11.38 -25.91 2.15
N ARG A 205 -12.64 -26.33 2.09
CA ARG A 205 -13.55 -26.08 0.97
C ARG A 205 -14.93 -25.68 1.48
N THR A 206 -15.58 -24.78 0.76
CA THR A 206 -16.91 -24.26 1.09
C THR A 206 -18.01 -25.13 0.50
N TYR A 207 -19.13 -25.22 1.21
CA TYR A 207 -20.35 -25.83 0.70
C TYR A 207 -21.08 -24.87 -0.27
N PRO A 208 -21.80 -25.39 -1.28
CA PRO A 208 -22.64 -24.58 -2.15
C PRO A 208 -23.75 -23.84 -1.39
N GLU A 209 -24.16 -22.68 -1.91
CA GLU A 209 -25.23 -21.87 -1.32
C GLU A 209 -26.53 -22.68 -1.19
N GLY A 210 -27.08 -22.75 0.04
CA GLY A 210 -28.30 -23.51 0.34
C GLY A 210 -28.10 -24.98 0.72
N TYR A 211 -26.89 -25.52 0.64
CA TYR A 211 -26.58 -26.87 1.12
C TYR A 211 -26.51 -26.90 2.65
N LYS A 212 -27.20 -27.87 3.28
CA LYS A 212 -27.11 -28.12 4.72
C LYS A 212 -26.27 -29.38 4.95
N PRO A 213 -25.08 -29.26 5.57
CA PRO A 213 -24.28 -30.44 5.85
C PRO A 213 -25.00 -31.36 6.85
N PRO A 214 -24.78 -32.69 6.77
CA PRO A 214 -25.23 -33.61 7.82
C PRO A 214 -24.59 -33.21 9.15
N ASP A 215 -25.31 -33.35 10.27
CA ASP A 215 -24.84 -33.00 11.62
C ASP A 215 -23.59 -33.83 11.99
N GLN A 216 -22.41 -33.32 11.62
CA GLN A 216 -21.11 -33.83 12.04
C GLN A 216 -20.55 -32.89 13.13
N PRO A 217 -19.86 -33.45 14.14
CA PRO A 217 -19.17 -32.64 15.13
C PRO A 217 -18.10 -31.78 14.43
N VAL A 218 -17.97 -30.53 14.85
CA VAL A 218 -16.91 -29.62 14.37
C VAL A 218 -15.56 -30.29 14.63
N SER A 219 -14.74 -30.43 13.59
CA SER A 219 -13.42 -31.04 13.67
C SER A 219 -12.47 -30.25 14.57
N GLU A 220 -11.50 -30.96 15.16
CA GLU A 220 -10.36 -30.56 16.00
C GLU A 220 -10.47 -29.22 16.75
N TYR A 221 -10.63 -29.28 18.09
CA TYR A 221 -10.70 -28.09 18.95
C TYR A 221 -9.46 -27.21 18.81
N GLN A 222 -9.65 -25.96 18.39
CA GLN A 222 -8.63 -24.92 18.39
C GLN A 222 -9.01 -23.81 19.37
N THR A 223 -8.02 -23.32 20.13
CA THR A 223 -8.18 -22.11 20.95
C THR A 223 -8.34 -20.92 20.01
N ILE A 224 -9.47 -20.21 20.09
CA ILE A 224 -9.75 -19.01 19.28
C ILE A 224 -9.86 -17.81 20.23
N PRO A 225 -9.24 -16.67 19.93
CA PRO A 225 -9.39 -15.45 20.73
C PRO A 225 -10.84 -14.96 20.81
N LEU A 226 -11.21 -14.31 21.92
CA LEU A 226 -12.57 -13.83 22.17
C LEU A 226 -13.10 -12.91 21.07
N ASN A 227 -12.27 -12.01 20.55
CA ASN A 227 -12.65 -11.10 19.46
C ASN A 227 -12.91 -11.80 18.11
N LYS A 228 -12.64 -13.11 17.99
CA LYS A 228 -12.81 -13.91 16.77
C LYS A 228 -13.82 -15.05 16.92
N ILE A 229 -14.24 -15.36 18.14
CA ILE A 229 -15.07 -16.53 18.41
C ILE A 229 -16.48 -16.41 17.81
N GLU A 230 -17.02 -15.19 17.71
CA GLU A 230 -18.33 -14.94 17.09
C GLU A 230 -18.29 -15.19 15.58
N ASP A 231 -17.30 -14.63 14.87
CA ASP A 231 -17.13 -14.81 13.43
C ASP A 231 -16.89 -16.29 13.07
N PHE A 232 -16.02 -16.97 13.83
CA PHE A 232 -15.83 -18.41 13.70
C PHE A 232 -17.14 -19.18 13.92
N GLY A 233 -17.89 -18.87 14.99
CA GLY A 233 -19.13 -19.56 15.34
C GLY A 233 -20.23 -19.43 14.28
N VAL A 234 -20.28 -18.30 13.56
CA VAL A 234 -21.26 -18.04 12.49
C VAL A 234 -20.93 -18.82 11.22
N HIS A 235 -19.64 -18.94 10.87
CA HIS A 235 -19.22 -19.43 9.56
C HIS A 235 -18.65 -20.86 9.55
N CYS A 236 -18.34 -21.47 10.71
CA CYS A 236 -17.71 -22.80 10.79
C CYS A 236 -18.50 -23.96 10.16
N LYS A 237 -19.81 -23.77 9.92
CA LYS A 237 -20.68 -24.76 9.25
C LYS A 237 -20.79 -24.56 7.73
N GLN A 238 -20.19 -23.51 7.18
CA GLN A 238 -20.27 -23.17 5.76
C GLN A 238 -19.13 -23.80 4.93
N TYR A 239 -18.17 -24.44 5.61
CA TYR A 239 -17.05 -25.13 4.99
C TYR A 239 -16.73 -26.44 5.71
N TYR A 240 -15.85 -27.25 5.13
CA TYR A 240 -15.33 -28.46 5.73
C TYR A 240 -13.81 -28.54 5.55
N ALA A 241 -13.14 -29.23 6.48
CA ALA A 241 -11.70 -29.47 6.43
C ALA A 241 -11.37 -30.72 5.61
N LEU A 242 -10.24 -30.69 4.90
CA LEU A 242 -9.69 -31.82 4.16
C LEU A 242 -8.51 -32.43 4.91
N ASP A 243 -8.32 -33.75 4.77
CA ASP A 243 -7.19 -34.46 5.38
C ASP A 243 -5.87 -34.08 4.68
N ILE A 244 -4.95 -33.46 5.41
CA ILE A 244 -3.65 -33.02 4.89
C ILE A 244 -2.63 -34.14 5.00
N THR A 245 -1.94 -34.41 3.89
CA THR A 245 -0.79 -35.32 3.84
C THR A 245 0.38 -34.66 3.11
N TYR A 246 1.61 -34.98 3.52
CA TYR A 246 2.82 -34.40 2.94
C TYR A 246 3.63 -35.44 2.17
N PHE A 247 4.26 -35.01 1.09
CA PHE A 247 5.16 -35.85 0.30
C PHE A 247 6.40 -35.07 -0.16
N LYS A 248 7.49 -35.79 -0.45
CA LYS A 248 8.74 -35.21 -0.98
C LYS A 248 9.35 -36.12 -2.05
N SER A 249 9.97 -35.55 -3.08
CA SER A 249 10.79 -36.31 -4.04
C SER A 249 12.19 -36.58 -3.50
N SER A 250 12.93 -37.46 -4.18
CA SER A 250 14.36 -37.69 -3.93
C SER A 250 15.20 -36.42 -4.15
N LEU A 251 14.83 -35.55 -5.09
CA LEU A 251 15.49 -34.28 -5.36
C LEU A 251 15.13 -33.19 -4.32
N ASP A 252 13.90 -33.22 -3.81
CA ASP A 252 13.45 -32.29 -2.77
C ASP A 252 14.24 -32.47 -1.49
N CYS A 253 14.69 -33.70 -1.16
CA CYS A 253 15.58 -33.94 -0.01
C CYS A 253 16.84 -33.07 -0.07
N HIS A 254 17.50 -32.97 -1.23
CA HIS A 254 18.70 -32.14 -1.39
C HIS A 254 18.39 -30.63 -1.37
N LEU A 255 17.26 -30.21 -1.95
CA LEU A 255 16.83 -28.80 -1.91
C LEU A 255 16.46 -28.37 -0.49
N LEU A 256 15.78 -29.23 0.26
CA LEU A 256 15.42 -29.02 1.66
C LEU A 256 16.68 -28.91 2.52
N ASP A 257 17.69 -29.78 2.33
CA ASP A 257 18.97 -29.69 3.04
C ASP A 257 19.66 -28.32 2.81
N LEU A 258 19.66 -27.81 1.58
CA LEU A 258 20.26 -26.51 1.24
C LEU A 258 19.47 -25.31 1.80
N LEU A 259 18.13 -25.38 1.79
CA LEU A 259 17.25 -24.32 2.29
C LEU A 259 17.21 -24.30 3.83
N TRP A 260 17.25 -25.46 4.47
CA TRP A 260 17.26 -25.63 5.91
C TRP A 260 18.46 -24.93 6.56
N ASN A 261 19.64 -25.11 5.98
CA ASN A 261 20.91 -24.51 6.41
C ASN A 261 20.89 -22.97 6.43
N LYS A 262 20.04 -22.32 5.63
CA LYS A 262 20.03 -20.85 5.49
C LYS A 262 18.95 -20.16 6.34
N TYR A 263 17.84 -20.84 6.63
CA TYR A 263 16.65 -20.20 7.24
C TYR A 263 16.20 -20.80 8.57
N TRP A 264 16.39 -22.10 8.79
CA TRP A 264 15.83 -22.79 9.95
C TRP A 264 16.78 -22.84 11.17
N VAL A 265 18.08 -22.65 10.94
CA VAL A 265 19.14 -22.55 11.99
C VAL A 265 18.96 -21.35 12.92
N ASN A 266 18.06 -20.40 12.64
CA ASN A 266 17.69 -19.32 13.55
C ASN A 266 16.23 -19.44 14.05
N THR A 267 15.48 -20.44 13.58
CA THR A 267 14.00 -20.50 13.72
C THR A 267 13.56 -21.59 14.68
N LEU A 268 14.20 -22.77 14.62
CA LEU A 268 13.95 -23.88 15.56
C LEU A 268 15.06 -24.01 16.62
N SER A 269 16.13 -23.23 16.46
CA SER A 269 17.23 -23.10 17.41
C SER A 269 17.04 -21.93 18.37
N SER A 270 16.19 -20.95 18.02
CA SER A 270 15.79 -19.89 18.92
C SER A 270 14.80 -20.47 19.92
N SER A 271 15.09 -20.32 21.20
CA SER A 271 14.15 -20.77 22.24
C SER A 271 12.77 -20.13 21.99
N PRO A 272 11.67 -20.92 21.95
CA PRO A 272 10.31 -20.40 21.80
C PRO A 272 9.94 -19.34 22.85
N LEU A 273 10.66 -19.32 23.99
CA LEU A 273 10.49 -18.35 25.08
C LEU A 273 10.99 -16.94 24.74
N LEU A 274 11.98 -16.79 23.86
CA LEU A 274 12.62 -15.49 23.57
C LEU A 274 12.00 -14.77 22.37
N GLY A 275 11.38 -15.50 21.44
CA GLY A 275 10.82 -14.94 20.20
C GLY A 275 9.32 -14.62 20.25
N ASN A 276 8.55 -15.24 21.16
CA ASN A 276 7.09 -15.22 21.15
C ASN A 276 6.47 -14.56 22.40
N GLY A 277 7.22 -13.74 23.14
CA GLY A 277 6.76 -13.15 24.40
C GLY A 277 5.43 -12.39 24.28
N ASP A 278 5.27 -11.59 23.23
CA ASP A 278 4.05 -10.81 22.99
C ASP A 278 2.82 -11.69 22.71
N TYR A 279 3.00 -12.80 21.97
CA TYR A 279 1.93 -13.75 21.70
C TYR A 279 1.46 -14.45 22.97
N VAL A 280 2.40 -14.90 23.81
CA VAL A 280 2.09 -15.57 25.08
C VAL A 280 1.40 -14.60 26.04
N ALA A 281 1.88 -13.36 26.15
CA ALA A 281 1.23 -12.32 26.94
C ALA A 281 -0.20 -12.04 26.45
N GLY A 282 -0.41 -11.98 25.13
CA GLY A 282 -1.74 -11.85 24.53
C GLY A 282 -2.66 -13.03 24.84
N GLN A 283 -2.17 -14.27 24.75
CA GLN A 283 -2.95 -15.48 25.12
C GLN A 283 -3.33 -15.50 26.60
N ILE A 284 -2.43 -15.05 27.49
CA ILE A 284 -2.72 -14.93 28.93
C ILE A 284 -3.78 -13.84 29.18
N SER A 285 -3.69 -12.71 28.48
CA SER A 285 -4.70 -11.64 28.55
C SER A 285 -6.08 -12.13 28.09
N ASP A 286 -6.16 -12.82 26.95
CA ASP A 286 -7.40 -13.43 26.44
C ASP A 286 -7.97 -14.48 27.41
N LEU A 287 -7.10 -15.30 28.01
CA LEU A 287 -7.50 -16.27 29.03
C LEU A 287 -8.07 -15.59 30.28
N ALA A 288 -7.49 -14.46 30.72
CA ALA A 288 -7.97 -13.68 31.85
C ALA A 288 -9.37 -13.10 31.58
N GLU A 289 -9.59 -12.54 30.39
CA GLU A 289 -10.91 -12.04 29.97
C GLU A 289 -11.94 -13.18 29.89
N LYS A 290 -11.56 -14.35 29.34
CA LYS A 290 -12.43 -15.55 29.31
C LYS A 290 -12.82 -16.01 30.71
N LEU A 291 -11.88 -15.98 31.66
CA LEU A 291 -12.10 -16.31 33.07
C LEU A 291 -13.07 -15.32 33.72
N GLU A 292 -12.88 -14.02 33.51
CA GLU A 292 -13.77 -12.97 34.02
C GLU A 292 -15.20 -13.11 33.47
N GLN A 293 -15.36 -13.39 32.17
CA GLN A 293 -16.67 -13.67 31.58
C GLN A 293 -17.34 -14.91 32.19
N ALA A 294 -16.59 -15.99 32.42
CA ALA A 294 -17.11 -17.20 33.04
C ALA A 294 -17.50 -16.98 34.51
N GLU A 295 -16.72 -16.20 35.26
CA GLU A 295 -17.01 -15.81 36.63
C GLU A 295 -18.29 -14.97 36.71
N ASN A 296 -18.44 -13.97 35.84
CA ASN A 296 -19.63 -13.13 35.75
C ASN A 296 -20.90 -13.94 35.42
N GLN A 297 -20.80 -14.92 34.52
CA GLN A 297 -21.92 -15.84 34.21
C GLN A 297 -22.28 -16.75 35.40
N LEU A 298 -21.27 -17.27 36.12
CA LEU A 298 -21.49 -18.08 37.32
C LEU A 298 -22.13 -17.25 38.44
N ALA A 299 -21.71 -15.99 38.63
CA ALA A 299 -22.28 -15.06 39.60
C ALA A 299 -23.76 -14.71 39.30
N HIS A 300 -24.13 -14.56 38.02
CA HIS A 300 -25.51 -14.28 37.61
C HIS A 300 -26.43 -15.52 37.61
N SER A 301 -25.86 -16.72 37.59
CA SER A 301 -26.61 -17.97 37.74
C SER A 301 -26.98 -18.31 39.20
N GLY A 302 -26.51 -17.50 40.16
CA GLY A 302 -26.53 -17.79 41.59
C GLY A 302 -27.77 -17.41 42.40
N PHE A 303 -28.85 -16.85 41.83
CA PHE A 303 -30.08 -16.57 42.59
C PHE A 303 -31.36 -16.62 41.73
N GLY A 304 -32.10 -17.73 41.80
CA GLY A 304 -33.47 -17.86 41.26
C GLY A 304 -34.17 -19.12 41.81
N PRO A 305 -35.45 -19.07 42.22
CA PRO A 305 -36.07 -20.08 43.06
C PRO A 305 -36.37 -21.40 42.34
N LEU A 306 -36.30 -22.50 43.12
CA LEU A 306 -36.64 -23.89 42.81
C LEU A 306 -37.87 -24.04 41.88
N ILE A 307 -37.63 -24.16 40.57
CA ILE A 307 -38.55 -24.75 39.60
C ILE A 307 -37.75 -25.70 38.71
N ALA A 308 -38.34 -26.87 38.43
CA ALA A 308 -37.73 -28.03 37.78
C ALA A 308 -36.85 -27.70 36.55
N PRO A 309 -35.75 -28.44 36.33
CA PRO A 309 -34.82 -28.13 35.25
C PRO A 309 -35.51 -28.38 33.89
N PRO A 310 -35.40 -27.45 32.92
CA PRO A 310 -35.78 -27.74 31.55
C PRO A 310 -34.84 -28.83 30.99
N PRO A 311 -35.25 -29.58 29.96
CA PRO A 311 -34.41 -30.62 29.38
C PRO A 311 -33.09 -29.99 28.92
N ARG A 312 -31.96 -30.49 29.44
CA ARG A 312 -30.63 -30.12 28.96
C ARG A 312 -30.62 -30.28 27.45
N LYS A 313 -30.48 -29.17 26.71
CA LYS A 313 -30.07 -29.23 25.32
C LYS A 313 -28.74 -30.01 25.28
N LYS A 314 -28.70 -31.05 24.45
CA LYS A 314 -27.53 -31.88 24.26
C LYS A 314 -26.32 -31.04 23.84
N GLU A 315 -25.21 -31.30 24.52
CA GLU A 315 -23.84 -31.19 24.00
C GLU A 315 -23.29 -29.79 23.70
N GLU A 316 -23.47 -28.82 24.60
CA GLU A 316 -22.54 -27.68 24.66
C GLU A 316 -21.60 -27.86 25.86
N GLU A 317 -20.31 -27.94 25.54
CA GLU A 317 -19.25 -28.10 26.52
C GLU A 317 -19.17 -26.89 27.47
N PRO A 318 -19.09 -27.10 28.81
CA PRO A 318 -19.10 -25.99 29.76
C PRO A 318 -17.95 -25.03 29.49
N GLN A 319 -18.24 -23.72 29.51
CA GLN A 319 -17.26 -22.65 29.22
C GLN A 319 -15.99 -22.78 30.05
N LEU A 320 -16.12 -23.18 31.32
CA LEU A 320 -14.98 -23.43 32.21
C LEU A 320 -14.06 -24.56 31.71
N ALA A 321 -14.60 -25.61 31.09
CA ALA A 321 -13.80 -26.70 30.52
C ALA A 321 -12.99 -26.25 29.28
N LYS A 322 -13.55 -25.34 28.46
CA LYS A 322 -12.82 -24.72 27.34
C LYS A 322 -11.65 -23.87 27.86
N ILE A 323 -11.91 -23.06 28.88
CA ILE A 323 -10.88 -22.24 29.56
C ILE A 323 -9.77 -23.12 30.16
N THR A 324 -10.12 -24.24 30.78
CA THR A 324 -9.12 -25.19 31.30
C THR A 324 -8.25 -25.81 30.20
N ARG A 325 -8.80 -26.04 28.99
CA ARG A 325 -7.98 -26.51 27.87
C ARG A 325 -7.08 -25.42 27.31
N ASP A 326 -7.59 -24.19 27.19
CA ASP A 326 -6.81 -23.04 26.74
C ASP A 326 -5.63 -22.80 27.70
N SER A 327 -5.85 -22.86 29.02
CA SER A 327 -4.79 -22.72 30.03
C SER A 327 -3.79 -23.88 30.01
N ALA A 328 -4.26 -25.13 29.88
CA ALA A 328 -3.40 -26.30 29.75
C ALA A 328 -2.51 -26.22 28.50
N LYS A 329 -3.06 -25.76 27.36
CA LYS A 329 -2.30 -25.61 26.11
C LYS A 329 -1.17 -24.58 26.26
N ILE A 330 -1.46 -23.40 26.80
CA ILE A 330 -0.46 -22.35 27.07
C ILE A 330 0.64 -22.90 27.98
N THR A 331 0.27 -23.62 29.04
CA THR A 331 1.23 -24.21 30.00
C THR A 331 2.14 -25.23 29.32
N VAL A 332 1.59 -26.11 28.49
CA VAL A 332 2.36 -27.14 27.76
C VAL A 332 3.35 -26.49 26.79
N GLU A 333 2.94 -25.46 26.04
CA GLU A 333 3.82 -24.73 25.12
C GLU A 333 4.98 -24.03 25.87
N GLN A 334 4.72 -23.43 27.04
CA GLN A 334 5.78 -22.82 27.87
C GLN A 334 6.74 -23.86 28.44
N VAL A 335 6.24 -25.01 28.91
CA VAL A 335 7.09 -26.10 29.42
C VAL A 335 7.98 -26.66 28.32
N HIS A 336 7.46 -26.86 27.10
CA HIS A 336 8.28 -27.28 25.95
C HIS A 336 9.36 -26.24 25.61
N GLY A 337 9.00 -24.94 25.66
CA GLY A 337 9.94 -23.84 25.51
C GLY A 337 11.08 -23.88 26.54
N SER A 338 10.77 -24.15 27.81
CA SER A 338 11.76 -24.28 28.89
C SER A 338 12.65 -25.52 28.73
N MET A 339 12.07 -26.66 28.34
CA MET A 339 12.82 -27.90 28.09
C MET A 339 13.84 -27.76 26.95
N SER A 340 13.57 -26.88 25.97
CA SER A 340 14.52 -26.57 24.88
C SER A 340 15.77 -25.81 25.34
N GLN A 341 15.76 -25.19 26.54
CA GLN A 341 16.90 -24.45 27.10
C GLN A 341 17.79 -25.32 28.00
N GLU A 342 17.29 -26.39 28.61
CA GLU A 342 18.05 -27.24 29.55
C GLU A 342 19.35 -27.86 28.97
N PRO A 343 19.47 -28.23 27.67
CA PRO A 343 20.72 -28.76 27.14
C PRO A 343 21.86 -27.73 27.05
N LEU A 344 21.54 -26.42 27.08
CA LEU A 344 22.51 -25.33 26.91
C LEU A 344 23.17 -24.87 28.21
N TYR A 345 22.64 -25.25 29.38
CA TYR A 345 23.07 -24.77 30.69
C TYR A 345 23.93 -25.75 31.50
N ASN A 346 24.35 -26.89 30.93
CA ASN A 346 25.21 -27.87 31.65
C ASN A 346 26.73 -27.63 31.50
N LEU A 347 27.14 -26.39 31.24
CA LEU A 347 28.53 -25.97 31.40
C LEU A 347 28.56 -24.73 32.31
N ASP A 348 29.07 -24.96 33.51
CA ASP A 348 29.44 -24.02 34.56
C ASP A 348 28.46 -23.82 35.74
N SER A 349 28.98 -24.25 36.90
CA SER A 349 28.71 -23.86 38.28
C SER A 349 27.65 -24.61 39.10
N ASP A 350 28.20 -25.40 40.03
CA ASP A 350 27.62 -25.89 41.28
C ASP A 350 27.13 -24.75 42.22
N GLU A 351 26.17 -25.14 43.07
CA GLU A 351 25.71 -24.51 44.32
C GLU A 351 24.91 -23.20 44.25
N PHE A 352 23.60 -23.24 44.54
CA PHE A 352 23.05 -22.86 45.85
C PHE A 352 21.54 -23.20 45.99
N LYS A 353 21.14 -23.42 47.25
CA LYS A 353 19.89 -24.03 47.72
C LYS A 353 18.63 -23.19 47.53
N ALA A 354 17.52 -23.91 47.40
CA ALA A 354 16.15 -23.41 47.51
C ALA A 354 15.83 -22.87 48.92
N GLU A 355 15.24 -21.67 48.97
CA GLU A 355 14.40 -21.21 50.07
C GLU A 355 13.08 -20.67 49.51
N SER A 356 11.99 -21.26 50.00
CA SER A 356 10.60 -20.84 49.81
C SER A 356 10.30 -19.62 50.68
N VAL A 357 9.73 -18.56 50.10
CA VAL A 357 9.07 -17.49 50.86
C VAL A 357 7.79 -17.08 50.15
N ASP A 358 6.67 -17.33 50.83
CA ASP A 358 5.35 -16.74 50.57
C ASP A 358 5.42 -15.22 50.57
N ILE A 359 4.77 -14.56 49.61
CA ILE A 359 4.43 -13.13 49.74
C ILE A 359 2.92 -12.95 49.62
N GLN A 360 2.43 -12.42 50.72
CA GLN A 360 1.09 -12.11 51.11
C GLN A 360 0.58 -10.87 50.37
N CYS A 361 -0.71 -10.91 50.08
CA CYS A 361 -1.51 -9.82 49.51
C CYS A 361 -1.53 -8.62 50.47
N ASP A 362 -1.28 -7.42 49.95
CA ASP A 362 -1.67 -6.17 50.59
C ASP A 362 -2.48 -5.31 49.61
N VAL A 363 -3.72 -5.10 50.01
CA VAL A 363 -4.70 -4.18 49.45
C VAL A 363 -4.36 -2.78 49.96
N ASN A 364 -4.41 -1.76 49.09
CA ASN A 364 -4.73 -0.40 49.50
C ASN A 364 -5.58 0.29 48.43
N VAL A 365 -6.73 0.78 48.90
CA VAL A 365 -7.75 1.54 48.19
C VAL A 365 -7.56 3.02 48.53
N GLU A 366 -8.17 3.87 47.70
CA GLU A 366 -8.50 5.29 47.87
C GLU A 366 -7.60 6.27 47.09
N ASP A 367 -8.14 6.82 45.99
CA ASP A 367 -8.64 8.20 46.03
C ASP A 367 -9.66 8.44 44.90
N GLU A 368 -10.83 8.97 45.30
CA GLU A 368 -11.91 9.49 44.45
C GLU A 368 -11.56 10.87 43.89
N VAL A 369 -11.89 11.16 42.62
CA VAL A 369 -12.28 12.52 42.20
C VAL A 369 -13.43 12.46 41.18
N ASN A 370 -14.46 13.23 41.49
CA ASN A 370 -15.78 13.35 40.87
C ASN A 370 -15.83 13.63 39.37
N VAL A 371 -16.86 13.06 38.75
CA VAL A 371 -17.46 13.42 37.46
C VAL A 371 -18.56 14.47 37.71
N GLU A 372 -18.55 15.58 36.96
CA GLU A 372 -19.76 16.37 36.71
C GLU A 372 -20.09 16.32 35.21
N ASP A 373 -21.31 15.89 34.92
CA ASP A 373 -21.94 15.75 33.61
C ASP A 373 -22.36 17.09 32.99
N GLY A 374 -22.45 17.09 31.66
CA GLY A 374 -23.53 17.81 30.98
C GLY A 374 -23.22 18.43 29.62
N VAL A 375 -23.36 17.67 28.53
CA VAL A 375 -23.67 18.24 27.21
C VAL A 375 -24.86 17.51 26.59
N ASN A 376 -26.01 18.19 26.58
CA ASN A 376 -27.18 17.85 25.78
C ASN A 376 -26.85 17.91 24.28
N VAL A 377 -27.14 16.84 23.55
CA VAL A 377 -27.22 16.85 22.09
C VAL A 377 -28.70 16.71 21.75
N GLU A 378 -29.34 17.83 21.41
CA GLU A 378 -30.65 17.80 20.75
C GLU A 378 -30.46 17.64 19.24
N ASP A 379 -31.08 16.60 18.71
CA ASP A 379 -31.21 16.28 17.29
C ASP A 379 -31.96 17.37 16.52
N GLY A 380 -31.36 17.78 15.39
CA GLY A 380 -31.97 18.70 14.43
C GLY A 380 -31.58 18.32 13.01
N VAL A 381 -32.10 17.20 12.52
CA VAL A 381 -32.02 16.79 11.10
C VAL A 381 -32.82 17.78 10.27
N ASN A 382 -32.15 18.72 9.61
CA ASN A 382 -32.82 19.64 8.67
C ASN A 382 -32.92 18.98 7.29
N VAL A 383 -34.01 18.23 7.10
CA VAL A 383 -34.48 17.72 5.81
C VAL A 383 -34.87 18.91 4.93
N MET A 384 -34.27 19.04 3.75
CA MET A 384 -34.72 19.98 2.72
C MET A 384 -36.17 19.64 2.32
N PRO A 385 -37.15 20.55 2.48
CA PRO A 385 -38.48 20.31 1.97
C PRO A 385 -38.46 20.46 0.45
N SER A 386 -38.91 19.41 -0.23
CA SER A 386 -39.33 19.48 -1.62
C SER A 386 -40.62 20.32 -1.71
N SER A 387 -40.64 21.25 -2.66
CA SER A 387 -41.76 22.12 -3.09
C SER A 387 -41.96 23.48 -2.38
N THR A 388 -41.31 24.54 -2.89
CA THR A 388 -41.93 25.88 -2.99
C THR A 388 -41.24 26.74 -4.08
N SER A 389 -42.06 27.53 -4.78
CA SER A 389 -41.79 28.47 -5.90
C SER A 389 -40.37 28.99 -6.15
N CYS A 390 -39.97 29.03 -7.43
CA CYS A 390 -38.81 29.80 -7.91
C CYS A 390 -38.85 31.26 -7.40
N PRO A 391 -37.74 31.83 -6.89
CA PRO A 391 -37.72 33.21 -6.43
C PRO A 391 -38.06 34.18 -7.57
N LEU A 392 -39.00 35.08 -7.28
CA LEU A 392 -39.43 36.17 -8.13
C LEU A 392 -38.34 37.25 -8.23
N GLU A 393 -38.54 38.24 -9.09
CA GLU A 393 -37.63 39.39 -9.18
C GLU A 393 -37.70 40.22 -7.88
N PRO A 394 -36.56 40.54 -7.24
CA PRO A 394 -36.57 41.40 -6.06
C PRO A 394 -37.25 42.74 -6.34
N TYR A 395 -37.90 43.32 -5.34
CA TYR A 395 -38.51 44.64 -5.45
C TYR A 395 -38.22 45.46 -4.20
N ILE A 396 -38.21 46.79 -4.37
CA ILE A 396 -38.00 47.73 -3.27
C ILE A 396 -39.16 47.56 -2.29
N GLY A 397 -38.85 47.34 -1.01
CA GLY A 397 -39.83 47.06 0.04
C GLY A 397 -39.96 45.58 0.42
N MET A 398 -39.27 44.66 -0.27
CA MET A 398 -39.24 43.24 0.11
C MET A 398 -38.54 43.05 1.47
N LEU A 399 -39.14 42.23 2.35
CA LEU A 399 -38.68 41.98 3.71
C LEU A 399 -37.97 40.62 3.83
N PHE A 400 -36.95 40.57 4.68
CA PHE A 400 -36.20 39.38 5.06
C PHE A 400 -35.97 39.37 6.57
N ASP A 401 -35.97 38.21 7.20
CA ASP A 401 -35.72 38.10 8.64
C ASP A 401 -34.23 38.29 8.94
N ASP A 402 -33.36 37.68 8.13
CA ASP A 402 -31.91 37.78 8.27
C ASP A 402 -31.18 38.34 7.03
N VAL A 403 -29.96 38.84 7.25
CA VAL A 403 -29.05 39.32 6.18
C VAL A 403 -28.67 38.17 5.26
N GLU A 404 -28.45 37.01 5.86
CA GLU A 404 -28.10 35.77 5.20
C GLU A 404 -29.22 35.31 4.25
N ASP A 405 -30.48 35.48 4.65
CA ASP A 405 -31.65 35.16 3.81
C ASP A 405 -31.75 36.09 2.61
N ALA A 406 -31.58 37.40 2.82
CA ALA A 406 -31.53 38.38 1.74
C ALA A 406 -30.39 38.08 0.75
N GLN A 407 -29.22 37.69 1.27
CA GLN A 407 -28.08 37.29 0.44
C GLN A 407 -28.36 36.02 -0.35
N ALA A 408 -28.93 34.99 0.29
CA ALA A 408 -29.28 33.73 -0.34
C ALA A 408 -30.32 33.92 -1.45
N TYR A 409 -31.35 34.72 -1.19
CA TYR A 409 -32.39 35.08 -2.14
C TYR A 409 -31.81 35.76 -3.38
N TYR A 410 -30.97 36.79 -3.19
CA TYR A 410 -30.39 37.52 -4.30
C TYR A 410 -29.34 36.71 -5.07
N LYS A 411 -28.61 35.81 -4.40
CA LYS A 411 -27.71 34.86 -5.04
C LYS A 411 -28.48 33.87 -5.93
N ALA A 412 -29.64 33.38 -5.47
CA ALA A 412 -30.51 32.52 -6.26
C ALA A 412 -31.07 33.24 -7.50
N TYR A 413 -31.53 34.49 -7.32
CA TYR A 413 -31.96 35.37 -8.42
C TYR A 413 -30.83 35.60 -9.44
N ALA A 414 -29.62 35.94 -8.98
CA ALA A 414 -28.45 36.16 -9.83
C ALA A 414 -28.04 34.90 -10.61
N ARG A 415 -28.10 33.73 -9.98
CA ARG A 415 -27.81 32.44 -10.63
C ARG A 415 -28.78 32.16 -11.78
N ARG A 416 -30.07 32.44 -11.58
CA ARG A 416 -31.12 32.30 -12.61
C ARG A 416 -30.95 33.30 -13.75
N LYS A 417 -30.60 34.55 -13.45
CA LYS A 417 -30.43 35.61 -14.45
C LYS A 417 -29.07 35.58 -15.14
N GLY A 418 -28.10 34.78 -14.68
CA GLY A 418 -26.84 34.56 -15.41
C GLY A 418 -25.65 35.43 -15.00
N PHE A 419 -25.65 35.95 -13.76
CA PHE A 419 -24.54 36.76 -13.22
C PHE A 419 -24.19 36.35 -11.79
N ALA A 420 -23.05 36.81 -11.29
CA ALA A 420 -22.62 36.60 -9.91
C ALA A 420 -22.59 37.91 -9.11
N ILE A 421 -22.80 37.80 -7.79
CA ILE A 421 -22.84 38.94 -6.87
C ILE A 421 -21.63 38.96 -5.93
N ARG A 422 -21.27 40.14 -5.44
CA ARG A 422 -20.32 40.37 -4.35
C ARG A 422 -20.87 41.41 -3.37
N THR A 423 -20.48 41.32 -2.11
CA THR A 423 -20.80 42.34 -1.10
C THR A 423 -19.90 43.56 -1.30
N ASN A 424 -20.46 44.76 -1.27
CA ASN A 424 -19.72 46.02 -1.40
C ASN A 424 -19.76 46.83 -0.10
N HIS A 425 -20.62 47.84 -0.04
CA HIS A 425 -20.68 48.77 1.08
C HIS A 425 -21.50 48.17 2.23
N THR A 426 -20.89 48.11 3.41
CA THR A 426 -21.55 47.76 4.67
C THR A 426 -21.49 48.95 5.62
N ARG A 427 -22.63 49.37 6.18
CA ARG A 427 -22.69 50.41 7.21
C ARG A 427 -22.98 49.76 8.55
N LEU A 428 -22.15 50.03 9.55
CA LEU A 428 -22.31 49.56 10.92
C LEU A 428 -22.84 50.71 11.80
N SER A 429 -23.60 50.37 12.85
CA SER A 429 -24.01 51.31 13.89
C SER A 429 -22.79 51.82 14.66
N LYS A 430 -22.75 53.13 14.94
CA LYS A 430 -21.62 53.77 15.62
C LYS A 430 -21.47 53.33 17.08
N ASP A 431 -22.59 52.99 17.74
CA ASP A 431 -22.61 52.72 19.18
C ASP A 431 -22.38 51.24 19.51
N ASN A 432 -22.82 50.33 18.63
CA ASN A 432 -22.83 48.89 18.93
C ASN A 432 -22.24 48.00 17.81
N LYS A 433 -21.64 48.60 16.77
CA LYS A 433 -21.08 47.91 15.59
C LYS A 433 -22.04 46.93 14.87
N LYS A 434 -23.35 46.99 15.14
CA LYS A 434 -24.37 46.16 14.47
C LYS A 434 -24.57 46.62 13.02
N LEU A 435 -24.74 45.67 12.09
CA LEU A 435 -24.96 45.94 10.67
C LEU A 435 -26.27 46.70 10.45
N LEU A 436 -26.23 47.79 9.67
CA LEU A 436 -27.36 48.67 9.36
C LEU A 436 -27.76 48.65 7.89
N THR A 437 -26.79 48.54 6.97
CA THR A 437 -27.06 48.46 5.53
C THR A 437 -26.01 47.60 4.82
N VAL A 438 -26.42 46.88 3.79
CA VAL A 438 -25.55 46.05 2.94
C VAL A 438 -25.92 46.25 1.48
N ASP A 439 -24.94 46.53 0.62
CA ASP A 439 -25.12 46.56 -0.84
C ASP A 439 -24.49 45.32 -1.50
N TYR A 440 -25.29 44.53 -2.20
CA TYR A 440 -24.85 43.42 -3.06
C TYR A 440 -24.80 43.86 -4.52
N ILE A 441 -23.64 43.77 -5.15
CA ILE A 441 -23.39 44.29 -6.52
C ILE A 441 -22.92 43.17 -7.46
N CYS A 442 -23.00 43.41 -8.77
CA CYS A 442 -22.42 42.49 -9.75
C CYS A 442 -20.89 42.36 -9.59
N THR A 443 -20.33 41.17 -9.83
CA THR A 443 -18.87 40.93 -9.80
C THR A 443 -18.10 41.77 -10.84
N ARG A 444 -18.76 42.22 -11.92
CA ARG A 444 -18.19 43.10 -12.96
C ARG A 444 -18.31 44.60 -12.67
N GLU A 445 -18.76 44.99 -11.48
CA GLU A 445 -18.83 46.39 -11.02
C GLU A 445 -17.44 46.99 -10.77
N GLY A 446 -17.30 48.29 -11.08
CA GLY A 446 -16.07 49.07 -10.93
C GLY A 446 -15.16 48.99 -12.16
N PHE A 447 -14.01 49.69 -12.09
CA PHE A 447 -12.95 49.66 -13.11
C PHE A 447 -11.61 49.37 -12.44
N ARG A 448 -10.66 48.74 -13.15
CA ARG A 448 -9.32 48.47 -12.61
C ARG A 448 -8.61 49.79 -12.32
N ARG A 449 -8.07 49.96 -11.11
CA ARG A 449 -7.20 51.11 -10.77
C ARG A 449 -5.81 50.83 -11.33
N ILE A 450 -5.35 51.66 -12.26
CA ILE A 450 -3.97 51.58 -12.77
C ILE A 450 -3.04 52.21 -11.73
N ASN A 451 -2.23 51.39 -11.05
CA ASN A 451 -1.17 51.90 -10.19
C ASN A 451 0.06 52.26 -11.04
N ARG A 452 0.49 53.52 -10.99
CA ARG A 452 1.55 54.09 -11.83
C ARG A 452 2.98 53.54 -11.59
N LYS A 453 3.14 52.47 -10.79
CA LYS A 453 4.44 51.92 -10.35
C LYS A 453 4.78 50.51 -10.88
N GLU A 454 3.90 49.85 -11.61
CA GLU A 454 4.18 48.55 -12.23
C GLU A 454 4.49 48.75 -13.71
N LYS A 455 5.78 48.93 -14.05
CA LYS A 455 6.23 48.93 -15.45
C LYS A 455 7.36 47.95 -15.77
N GLU A 456 7.69 47.04 -14.85
CA GLU A 456 8.78 46.07 -15.07
C GLU A 456 8.41 44.65 -14.62
N GLN A 457 7.27 44.12 -15.08
CA GLN A 457 7.01 42.68 -15.02
C GLN A 457 6.61 42.16 -16.41
N ILE A 458 7.38 41.20 -16.91
CA ILE A 458 7.13 40.46 -18.16
C ILE A 458 6.18 39.30 -17.83
N MET A 459 4.94 39.62 -17.48
CA MET A 459 3.84 38.65 -17.40
C MET A 459 2.72 39.09 -18.36
N PRO A 460 1.97 38.16 -18.99
CA PRO A 460 0.76 38.52 -19.69
C PRO A 460 -0.23 39.15 -18.70
N GLU A 461 -0.77 40.34 -19.04
CA GLU A 461 -1.74 41.01 -18.19
C GLU A 461 -2.97 40.12 -17.98
N PRO A 462 -3.49 39.99 -16.74
CA PRO A 462 -4.71 39.23 -16.48
C PRO A 462 -5.90 39.85 -17.24
N ASP A 463 -6.76 39.00 -17.79
CA ASP A 463 -7.97 39.43 -18.50
C ASP A 463 -8.84 40.38 -17.67
N GLU A 464 -9.29 41.49 -18.27
CA GLU A 464 -10.06 42.51 -17.58
C GLU A 464 -11.51 42.07 -17.32
N THR A 465 -11.82 41.84 -16.04
CA THR A 465 -13.13 41.32 -15.61
C THR A 465 -14.13 42.42 -15.20
N LYS A 466 -13.65 43.60 -14.82
CA LYS A 466 -14.45 44.73 -14.31
C LYS A 466 -14.72 45.76 -15.41
N ILE A 467 -16.00 46.05 -15.66
CA ILE A 467 -16.44 46.92 -16.77
C ILE A 467 -17.44 47.99 -16.32
N GLY A 468 -17.51 48.26 -15.02
CA GLY A 468 -18.40 49.28 -14.45
C GLY A 468 -19.88 48.89 -14.41
N CYS A 469 -20.21 47.60 -14.30
CA CYS A 469 -21.60 47.14 -14.20
C CYS A 469 -22.30 47.72 -12.96
N LYS A 470 -23.51 48.30 -13.11
CA LYS A 470 -24.22 49.02 -12.05
C LYS A 470 -25.33 48.22 -11.36
N THR A 471 -25.51 46.94 -11.70
CA THR A 471 -26.51 46.07 -11.07
C THR A 471 -26.25 45.93 -9.57
N LEU A 472 -27.27 46.22 -8.75
CA LEU A 472 -27.17 46.19 -7.29
C LEU A 472 -28.50 45.88 -6.60
N MET A 473 -28.42 45.24 -5.43
CA MET A 473 -29.50 45.15 -4.45
C MET A 473 -28.97 45.64 -3.10
N GLY A 474 -29.57 46.68 -2.56
CA GLY A 474 -29.26 47.22 -1.24
C GLY A 474 -30.34 46.83 -0.24
N ILE A 475 -29.92 46.40 0.96
CA ILE A 475 -30.80 46.14 2.09
C ILE A 475 -30.46 47.06 3.26
N LYS A 476 -31.49 47.40 4.05
CA LYS A 476 -31.37 48.21 5.26
C LYS A 476 -32.15 47.54 6.40
N LYS A 477 -31.62 47.63 7.62
CA LYS A 477 -32.32 47.17 8.81
C LYS A 477 -33.48 48.11 9.17
N ASP A 478 -34.67 47.54 9.36
CA ASP A 478 -35.89 48.24 9.75
C ASP A 478 -36.60 47.45 10.87
N GLY A 479 -36.41 47.89 12.11
CA GLY A 479 -36.83 47.12 13.30
C GLY A 479 -36.07 45.80 13.42
N GLU A 480 -36.82 44.68 13.49
CA GLU A 480 -36.27 43.32 13.56
C GLU A 480 -35.97 42.72 12.18
N HIS A 481 -36.52 43.29 11.10
CA HIS A 481 -36.39 42.76 9.74
C HIS A 481 -35.44 43.60 8.86
N TRP A 482 -35.08 43.05 7.70
CA TRP A 482 -34.28 43.67 6.65
C TRP A 482 -35.14 43.97 5.44
N ILE A 483 -35.12 45.22 4.97
CA ILE A 483 -35.90 45.67 3.82
C ILE A 483 -35.00 46.01 2.63
N VAL A 484 -35.39 45.60 1.42
CA VAL A 484 -34.72 46.02 0.18
C VAL A 484 -35.00 47.50 -0.06
N ASN A 485 -33.97 48.34 0.03
CA ASN A 485 -34.07 49.80 -0.13
C ASN A 485 -33.61 50.29 -1.50
N LYS A 486 -32.83 49.49 -2.24
CA LYS A 486 -32.32 49.81 -3.57
C LYS A 486 -32.32 48.55 -4.42
N PHE A 487 -32.78 48.66 -5.66
CA PHE A 487 -32.69 47.57 -6.63
C PHE A 487 -32.46 48.14 -8.03
N VAL A 488 -31.36 47.72 -8.68
CA VAL A 488 -30.98 48.12 -10.03
C VAL A 488 -30.72 46.85 -10.85
N VAL A 489 -31.54 46.64 -11.89
CA VAL A 489 -31.51 45.40 -12.69
C VAL A 489 -30.52 45.45 -13.86
N GLY A 490 -30.25 46.64 -14.41
CA GLY A 490 -29.57 46.80 -15.70
C GLY A 490 -28.10 46.38 -15.71
N HIS A 491 -27.76 45.42 -16.58
CA HIS A 491 -26.38 44.99 -16.88
C HIS A 491 -25.85 45.63 -18.16
N ASN A 492 -24.55 45.93 -18.19
CA ASN A 492 -23.83 46.41 -19.38
C ASN A 492 -22.97 45.31 -20.03
N HIS A 493 -23.23 44.04 -19.74
CA HIS A 493 -22.60 42.88 -20.35
C HIS A 493 -23.62 41.78 -20.61
N VAL A 494 -23.26 40.87 -21.52
CA VAL A 494 -24.01 39.63 -21.76
C VAL A 494 -24.05 38.80 -20.47
N LEU A 495 -25.24 38.27 -20.18
CA LEU A 495 -25.50 37.38 -19.07
C LEU A 495 -25.31 35.93 -19.53
N LEU A 496 -24.72 35.09 -18.67
CA LEU A 496 -24.50 33.68 -19.00
C LEU A 496 -25.81 32.89 -18.94
N THR A 497 -25.86 31.76 -19.65
CA THR A 497 -26.98 30.83 -19.47
C THR A 497 -26.95 30.26 -18.05
N PRO A 498 -28.11 29.95 -17.43
CA PRO A 498 -28.18 29.34 -16.09
C PRO A 498 -27.27 28.11 -15.90
N ARG A 499 -27.02 27.36 -16.99
CA ARG A 499 -26.13 26.17 -17.03
C ARG A 499 -24.64 26.53 -16.94
N SER A 500 -24.26 27.72 -17.41
CA SER A 500 -22.88 28.22 -17.38
C SER A 500 -22.59 29.12 -16.17
N THR A 501 -23.61 29.53 -15.42
CA THR A 501 -23.48 30.44 -14.26
C THR A 501 -22.74 29.80 -13.08
N SER A 502 -22.69 28.46 -12.99
CA SER A 502 -21.96 27.72 -11.95
C SER A 502 -20.44 27.88 -12.04
N PHE A 503 -19.89 28.26 -13.20
CA PHE A 503 -18.47 28.52 -13.40
C PHE A 503 -18.03 29.93 -12.96
N LEU A 504 -18.96 30.81 -12.57
CA LEU A 504 -18.61 32.14 -12.08
C LEU A 504 -18.10 32.06 -10.63
N ARG A 505 -16.97 32.70 -10.34
CA ARG A 505 -16.33 32.70 -8.98
C ARG A 505 -17.25 33.12 -7.83
N GLY A 506 -18.30 33.92 -8.07
CA GLY A 506 -19.26 34.28 -7.01
C GLY A 506 -20.32 33.22 -6.71
N HIS A 507 -20.43 32.20 -7.56
CA HIS A 507 -21.26 31.00 -7.34
C HIS A 507 -20.45 29.75 -6.99
N GLY A 508 -19.14 29.77 -7.27
CA GLY A 508 -18.20 28.70 -6.94
C GLY A 508 -17.85 28.63 -5.45
N GLY A 509 -17.83 27.42 -4.91
CA GLY A 509 -17.32 27.12 -3.57
C GLY A 509 -17.87 25.81 -3.02
N VAL A 510 -17.03 25.09 -2.28
CA VAL A 510 -17.42 23.82 -1.67
C VAL A 510 -18.49 24.03 -0.58
N THR A 511 -19.68 23.46 -0.77
CA THR A 511 -20.79 23.56 0.20
C THR A 511 -20.51 22.78 1.49
N LYS A 512 -21.27 23.03 2.58
CA LYS A 512 -21.06 22.31 3.86
C LYS A 512 -21.22 20.78 3.72
N VAL A 513 -22.19 20.33 2.92
CA VAL A 513 -22.43 18.90 2.65
C VAL A 513 -21.28 18.30 1.83
N GLN A 514 -20.88 18.99 0.76
CA GLN A 514 -19.74 18.57 -0.05
C GLN A 514 -18.44 18.57 0.75
N LYS A 515 -18.24 19.51 1.69
CA LYS A 515 -17.07 19.52 2.57
C LYS A 515 -16.97 18.23 3.39
N LYS A 516 -18.09 17.75 3.95
CA LYS A 516 -18.11 16.47 4.69
C LYS A 516 -17.76 15.30 3.77
N LEU A 517 -18.44 15.19 2.62
CA LEU A 517 -18.16 14.11 1.67
C LEU A 517 -16.73 14.16 1.12
N ILE A 518 -16.22 15.35 0.77
CA ILE A 518 -14.84 15.55 0.32
C ILE A 518 -13.87 15.14 1.43
N MET A 519 -14.14 15.49 2.69
CA MET A 519 -13.32 15.07 3.82
C MET A 519 -13.34 13.55 3.98
N THR A 520 -14.52 12.91 3.96
CA THR A 520 -14.68 11.46 4.03
C THR A 520 -13.96 10.74 2.89
N LEU A 521 -14.17 11.16 1.63
CA LEU A 521 -13.48 10.57 0.47
C LEU A 521 -11.96 10.78 0.55
N ASN A 522 -11.52 11.94 1.03
CA ASN A 522 -10.12 12.23 1.25
C ASN A 522 -9.54 11.41 2.42
N GLU A 523 -10.30 11.15 3.48
CA GLU A 523 -9.93 10.27 4.60
C GLU A 523 -9.78 8.82 4.11
N PHE A 524 -10.63 8.38 3.18
CA PHE A 524 -10.51 7.09 2.49
C PHE A 524 -9.47 7.07 1.35
N GLY A 525 -8.62 8.09 1.24
CA GLY A 525 -7.47 8.10 0.32
C GLY A 525 -7.81 8.37 -1.16
N VAL A 526 -9.03 8.79 -1.47
CA VAL A 526 -9.45 9.08 -2.86
C VAL A 526 -8.71 10.32 -3.38
N LEU A 527 -8.01 10.17 -4.51
CA LEU A 527 -7.33 11.25 -5.23
C LEU A 527 -8.27 12.44 -5.49
N THR A 528 -7.79 13.67 -5.34
CA THR A 528 -8.60 14.90 -5.57
C THR A 528 -9.23 14.94 -6.96
N ARG A 529 -8.53 14.41 -7.98
CA ARG A 529 -9.07 14.25 -9.35
C ARG A 529 -10.29 13.31 -9.41
N LYS A 530 -10.31 12.25 -8.60
CA LYS A 530 -11.41 11.27 -8.51
C LYS A 530 -12.55 11.77 -7.63
N ILE A 531 -12.27 12.58 -6.60
CA ILE A 531 -13.29 13.22 -5.75
C ILE A 531 -14.24 14.08 -6.60
N MET A 532 -13.72 14.82 -7.59
CA MET A 532 -14.57 15.62 -8.50
C MET A 532 -15.53 14.78 -9.34
N SER A 533 -15.11 13.58 -9.76
CA SER A 533 -15.98 12.64 -10.49
C SER A 533 -17.13 12.13 -9.61
N VAL A 534 -16.83 11.83 -8.34
CA VAL A 534 -17.85 11.41 -7.36
C VAL A 534 -18.86 12.54 -7.10
N LEU A 535 -18.39 13.77 -6.87
CA LEU A 535 -19.26 14.93 -6.66
C LEU A 535 -20.16 15.20 -7.87
N SER A 536 -19.63 15.00 -9.08
CA SER A 536 -20.36 15.17 -10.34
C SER A 536 -21.44 14.11 -10.54
N LYS A 537 -21.13 12.87 -10.18
CA LYS A 537 -22.07 11.74 -10.25
C LYS A 537 -23.19 11.85 -9.21
N GLU A 538 -22.85 12.25 -7.99
CA GLU A 538 -23.82 12.48 -6.90
C GLU A 538 -24.74 13.68 -7.22
N SER A 539 -24.19 14.73 -7.83
CA SER A 539 -24.96 15.91 -8.25
C SER A 539 -25.75 15.71 -9.56
N GLY A 540 -25.64 14.53 -10.18
CA GLY A 540 -26.32 14.16 -11.43
C GLY A 540 -25.80 14.86 -12.70
N SER A 541 -24.80 15.74 -12.60
CA SER A 541 -23.98 16.28 -13.71
C SER A 541 -22.93 17.26 -13.20
N ASP A 542 -21.83 17.45 -13.95
CA ASP A 542 -20.76 18.42 -13.68
C ASP A 542 -21.30 19.87 -13.49
N PHE A 543 -22.41 20.21 -14.15
CA PHE A 543 -23.03 21.53 -14.08
C PHE A 543 -23.73 21.82 -12.75
N ASN A 544 -24.12 20.77 -12.01
CA ASN A 544 -24.85 20.86 -10.76
C ASN A 544 -23.92 20.92 -9.53
N VAL A 545 -22.63 20.59 -9.69
CA VAL A 545 -21.66 20.47 -8.60
C VAL A 545 -21.38 21.81 -7.91
N GLY A 546 -21.31 22.91 -8.67
CA GLY A 546 -21.12 24.25 -8.09
C GLY A 546 -19.74 24.52 -7.47
N CYS A 547 -18.76 23.65 -7.65
CA CYS A 547 -17.35 23.88 -7.36
C CYS A 547 -16.47 23.20 -8.42
N ILE A 548 -15.26 23.71 -8.64
CA ILE A 548 -14.29 23.12 -9.57
C ILE A 548 -13.20 22.35 -8.82
N GLY A 549 -12.41 21.53 -9.52
CA GLY A 549 -11.31 20.77 -8.93
C GLY A 549 -10.33 21.63 -8.12
N LYS A 550 -10.09 22.86 -8.59
CA LYS A 550 -9.25 23.84 -7.88
C LYS A 550 -9.82 24.27 -6.52
N ASP A 551 -11.15 24.31 -6.37
CA ASP A 551 -11.80 24.65 -5.11
C ASP A 551 -11.64 23.52 -4.09
N VAL A 552 -11.70 22.26 -4.54
CA VAL A 552 -11.47 21.07 -3.70
C VAL A 552 -10.01 21.01 -3.25
N GLU A 553 -9.05 21.25 -4.17
CA GLU A 553 -7.62 21.38 -3.84
C GLU A 553 -7.38 22.48 -2.79
N ASN A 554 -7.92 23.68 -3.02
CA ASN A 554 -7.76 24.81 -2.11
C ASN A 554 -8.39 24.54 -0.74
N PHE A 555 -9.56 23.89 -0.70
CA PHE A 555 -10.24 23.50 0.54
C PHE A 555 -9.41 22.47 1.33
N LEU A 556 -8.95 21.40 0.67
CA LEU A 556 -8.11 20.38 1.28
C LEU A 556 -6.77 20.96 1.75
N GLY A 557 -6.10 21.81 0.95
CA GLY A 557 -4.87 22.49 1.35
C GLY A 557 -5.05 23.43 2.55
N THR A 558 -6.19 24.11 2.64
CA THR A 558 -6.52 24.95 3.82
C THR A 558 -6.83 24.11 5.05
N LYS A 559 -7.41 22.92 4.90
CA LYS A 559 -7.62 21.98 6.00
C LYS A 559 -6.30 21.36 6.48
N ARG A 560 -5.41 20.93 5.56
CA ARG A 560 -4.07 20.43 5.90
C ARG A 560 -3.27 21.44 6.73
N ARG A 561 -3.29 22.71 6.34
CA ARG A 561 -2.65 23.83 7.08
C ARG A 561 -3.20 24.04 8.49
N LYS A 562 -4.47 23.70 8.74
CA LYS A 562 -5.13 23.84 10.05
C LYS A 562 -5.01 22.61 10.96
N VAL A 563 -4.54 21.48 10.43
CA VAL A 563 -4.42 20.20 11.14
C VAL A 563 -3.02 20.02 11.74
N PHE A 564 -2.04 20.85 11.40
CA PHE A 564 -0.77 20.91 12.15
C PHE A 564 -1.07 21.19 13.62
N GLU A 565 -0.98 20.16 14.45
CA GLU A 565 -1.10 20.30 15.90
C GLU A 565 -0.03 21.29 16.38
N GLU A 566 -0.38 22.12 17.36
CA GLU A 566 0.51 23.12 17.94
C GLU A 566 1.78 22.43 18.49
N GLY A 567 2.85 22.37 17.69
CA GLY A 567 4.16 21.89 18.10
C GLY A 567 4.89 20.93 17.16
N ASP A 568 4.24 20.25 16.21
CA ASP A 568 4.93 19.23 15.37
C ASP A 568 6.02 19.83 14.47
N ALA A 569 5.69 20.90 13.73
CA ALA A 569 6.68 21.65 12.93
C ALA A 569 7.82 22.23 13.79
N GLN A 570 7.53 22.62 15.03
CA GLN A 570 8.54 23.12 15.96
C GLN A 570 9.47 22.01 16.48
N ARG A 571 8.94 20.80 16.70
CA ARG A 571 9.74 19.61 17.02
C ARG A 571 10.65 19.24 15.86
N LEU A 572 10.12 19.23 14.64
CA LEU A 572 10.90 19.00 13.42
C LEU A 572 12.03 20.02 13.27
N TYR A 573 11.74 21.31 13.44
CA TYR A 573 12.75 22.37 13.40
C TYR A 573 13.82 22.20 14.47
N SER A 574 13.41 21.90 15.71
CA SER A 574 14.35 21.66 16.82
C SER A 574 15.25 20.47 16.52
N TYR A 575 14.67 19.39 16.00
CA TYR A 575 15.40 18.22 15.54
C TYR A 575 16.45 18.56 14.47
N PHE A 576 16.08 19.32 13.42
CA PHE A 576 17.03 19.70 12.38
C PHE A 576 18.18 20.57 12.90
N ARG A 577 17.88 21.49 13.83
CA ARG A 577 18.91 22.31 14.47
C ARG A 577 19.88 21.47 15.30
N ASP A 578 19.36 20.52 16.08
CA ASP A 578 20.16 19.62 16.89
C ASP A 578 20.99 18.66 16.01
N ARG A 579 20.42 18.22 14.87
CA ARG A 579 21.11 17.40 13.88
C ARG A 579 22.26 18.16 13.23
N GLN A 580 22.03 19.39 12.79
CA GLN A 580 23.08 20.26 12.22
C GLN A 580 24.19 20.58 13.23
N PHE A 581 23.86 20.71 14.52
CA PHE A 581 24.87 20.89 15.57
C PHE A 581 25.75 19.65 15.73
N LYS A 582 25.18 18.45 15.66
CA LYS A 582 25.91 17.17 15.75
C LYS A 582 26.69 16.84 14.48
N GLU A 583 26.15 17.21 13.33
CA GLU A 583 26.65 16.90 11.99
C GLU A 583 26.68 18.19 11.16
N PRO A 584 27.80 18.94 11.15
CA PRO A 584 27.86 20.26 10.50
C PRO A 584 27.60 20.25 8.99
N GLU A 585 27.77 19.09 8.35
CA GLU A 585 27.47 18.88 6.93
C GLU A 585 25.99 18.53 6.66
N PHE A 586 25.16 18.35 7.70
CA PHE A 586 23.72 18.25 7.55
C PHE A 586 23.14 19.60 7.11
N VAL A 587 22.40 19.59 6.01
CA VAL A 587 21.77 20.79 5.44
C VAL A 587 20.26 20.61 5.47
N TYR A 588 19.55 21.64 5.92
CA TYR A 588 18.10 21.71 5.83
C TYR A 588 17.66 23.13 5.44
N SER A 589 16.45 23.23 4.93
CA SER A 589 15.79 24.50 4.62
C SER A 589 14.30 24.36 4.89
N MET A 590 13.68 25.39 5.46
CA MET A 590 12.27 25.37 5.85
C MET A 590 11.60 26.69 5.44
N GLN A 591 10.55 26.59 4.64
CA GLN A 591 9.68 27.71 4.31
C GLN A 591 8.57 27.84 5.34
N VAL A 592 8.28 29.08 5.72
CA VAL A 592 7.15 29.44 6.58
C VAL A 592 6.27 30.47 5.86
N ASP A 593 4.96 30.35 6.05
CA ASP A 593 4.01 31.29 5.48
C ASP A 593 3.92 32.59 6.32
N LYS A 594 3.01 33.49 5.91
CA LYS A 594 2.81 34.79 6.57
C LYS A 594 2.26 34.68 7.99
N ASP A 595 1.64 33.56 8.31
CA ASP A 595 1.03 33.28 9.61
C ASP A 595 2.00 32.47 10.51
N GLY A 596 3.21 32.17 10.03
CA GLY A 596 4.25 31.44 10.75
C GLY A 596 4.11 29.92 10.69
N CYS A 597 3.25 29.38 9.83
CA CYS A 597 3.08 27.94 9.64
C CYS A 597 4.11 27.40 8.63
N MET A 598 4.64 26.21 8.88
CA MET A 598 5.56 25.54 7.94
C MET A 598 4.86 25.22 6.61
N GLU A 599 5.44 25.68 5.51
CA GLU A 599 4.92 25.46 4.15
C GLU A 599 5.67 24.33 3.43
N SER A 600 7.00 24.27 3.50
CA SER A 600 7.77 23.20 2.86
C SER A 600 9.09 23.04 3.58
N CYS A 601 9.63 21.83 3.62
CA CYS A 601 10.96 21.59 4.18
C CYS A 601 11.77 20.66 3.29
N PHE A 602 13.08 20.89 3.26
CA PHE A 602 14.07 20.09 2.57
C PHE A 602 15.17 19.73 3.55
N TRP A 603 15.73 18.53 3.45
CA TRP A 603 16.93 18.14 4.18
C TRP A 603 17.78 17.10 3.46
N ALA A 604 19.07 17.11 3.76
CA ALA A 604 20.05 16.14 3.30
C ALA A 604 21.17 15.97 4.33
N ASP A 605 21.48 14.72 4.68
CA ASP A 605 22.59 14.35 5.56
C ASP A 605 23.95 14.41 4.84
N ALA A 606 25.04 14.40 5.59
CA ALA A 606 26.39 14.54 5.05
C ALA A 606 26.76 13.41 4.10
N ARG A 607 26.32 12.18 4.39
CA ARG A 607 26.61 11.01 3.55
C ARG A 607 25.85 11.08 2.24
N SER A 608 24.58 11.47 2.25
CA SER A 608 23.80 11.71 1.02
C SER A 608 24.43 12.79 0.14
N ARG A 609 24.88 13.91 0.73
CA ARG A 609 25.60 14.98 0.02
C ARG A 609 26.94 14.51 -0.55
N SER A 610 27.67 13.69 0.20
CA SER A 610 28.94 13.11 -0.24
C SER A 610 28.73 12.08 -1.36
N ALA A 611 27.75 11.19 -1.22
CA ALA A 611 27.38 10.19 -2.22
C ALA A 611 26.98 10.85 -3.54
N TYR A 612 26.29 11.99 -3.47
CA TYR A 612 25.94 12.79 -4.62
C TYR A 612 27.17 13.25 -5.43
N GLN A 613 28.33 13.46 -4.81
CA GLN A 613 29.58 13.77 -5.52
C GLN A 613 30.13 12.61 -6.35
N TYR A 614 29.72 11.37 -6.08
CA TYR A 614 30.17 10.19 -6.83
C TYR A 614 29.10 9.64 -7.76
N PHE A 615 27.83 9.73 -7.36
CA PHE A 615 26.71 9.05 -8.03
C PHE A 615 25.64 10.00 -8.58
N GLY A 616 25.89 11.31 -8.54
CA GLY A 616 24.96 12.36 -8.93
C GLY A 616 24.80 12.60 -10.44
N ASP A 617 25.38 11.79 -11.31
CA ASP A 617 25.31 12.02 -12.77
C ASP A 617 23.89 11.84 -13.31
N VAL A 618 23.12 10.94 -12.69
CA VAL A 618 21.72 10.63 -13.03
C VAL A 618 20.90 10.66 -11.75
N VAL A 619 19.89 11.52 -11.71
CA VAL A 619 19.00 11.68 -10.55
C VAL A 619 17.55 11.47 -10.95
N THR A 620 16.83 10.68 -10.17
CA THR A 620 15.37 10.65 -10.22
C THR A 620 14.81 11.67 -9.24
N PHE A 621 13.85 12.44 -9.73
CA PHE A 621 13.10 13.43 -8.99
C PHE A 621 11.62 13.12 -9.18
N ASP A 622 11.04 12.52 -8.16
CA ASP A 622 9.70 11.96 -8.20
C ASP A 622 8.97 12.36 -6.93
N ALA A 623 7.73 12.83 -7.05
CA ALA A 623 6.88 13.10 -5.89
C ALA A 623 6.09 11.84 -5.61
N THR A 624 6.57 11.02 -4.67
CA THR A 624 5.89 9.78 -4.32
C THR A 624 4.64 10.08 -3.50
N TYR A 625 3.60 9.27 -3.71
CA TYR A 625 2.26 9.40 -3.10
C TYR A 625 2.23 9.15 -1.57
N LEU A 626 3.37 9.22 -0.88
CA LEU A 626 3.48 9.09 0.57
C LEU A 626 3.05 10.41 1.24
N THR A 627 1.74 10.62 1.26
CA THR A 627 1.09 11.69 2.01
C THR A 627 1.04 11.28 3.48
N ASN A 628 1.89 11.89 4.32
CA ASN A 628 1.80 11.83 5.80
C ASN A 628 0.42 12.32 6.30
N ILE A 629 0.18 12.40 7.62
CA ILE A 629 -1.15 12.84 8.14
C ILE A 629 -1.59 14.21 7.62
N TYR A 630 -0.62 15.07 7.29
CA TYR A 630 -0.85 16.41 6.74
C TYR A 630 -0.96 16.42 5.22
N LYS A 631 -0.85 15.25 4.60
CA LYS A 631 -0.88 15.01 3.17
C LYS A 631 0.08 15.88 2.38
N MET A 632 1.28 16.07 2.93
CA MET A 632 2.39 16.71 2.24
C MET A 632 3.01 15.72 1.25
N PRO A 633 3.16 16.06 -0.04
CA PRO A 633 3.93 15.25 -0.97
C PRO A 633 5.37 15.08 -0.48
N PHE A 634 5.81 13.83 -0.43
CA PHE A 634 7.19 13.49 -0.16
C PHE A 634 7.95 13.38 -1.48
N VAL A 635 9.05 14.14 -1.59
CA VAL A 635 9.82 14.28 -2.83
C VAL A 635 11.26 13.82 -2.57
N PRO A 636 11.58 12.54 -2.80
CA PRO A 636 12.94 12.04 -2.75
C PRO A 636 13.78 12.46 -3.96
N PHE A 637 15.04 12.81 -3.71
CA PHE A 637 16.10 12.82 -4.73
C PHE A 637 16.89 11.53 -4.60
N SER A 638 16.90 10.70 -5.63
CA SER A 638 17.58 9.40 -5.59
C SER A 638 18.40 9.12 -6.84
N GLY A 639 19.35 8.19 -6.72
CA GLY A 639 20.17 7.69 -7.81
C GLY A 639 20.58 6.24 -7.56
N VAL A 640 21.68 5.81 -8.18
CA VAL A 640 22.22 4.46 -8.02
C VAL A 640 23.70 4.51 -7.63
N ASN A 641 24.08 3.70 -6.63
CA ASN A 641 25.49 3.55 -6.26
C ASN A 641 26.21 2.53 -7.17
N HIS A 642 27.49 2.28 -6.88
CA HIS A 642 28.35 1.34 -7.59
C HIS A 642 27.86 -0.12 -7.57
N HIS A 643 26.93 -0.50 -6.69
CA HIS A 643 26.27 -1.82 -6.67
C HIS A 643 24.94 -1.86 -7.40
N HIS A 644 24.59 -0.80 -8.14
CA HIS A 644 23.26 -0.58 -8.73
C HIS A 644 22.14 -0.59 -7.68
N GLN A 645 22.46 -0.23 -6.44
CA GLN A 645 21.49 -0.10 -5.35
C GLN A 645 20.97 1.34 -5.30
N THR A 646 19.66 1.51 -5.07
CA THR A 646 19.07 2.85 -4.91
C THR A 646 19.70 3.57 -3.74
N ILE A 647 20.16 4.79 -3.96
CA ILE A 647 20.75 5.68 -2.95
C ILE A 647 19.99 7.00 -2.93
N MET A 648 19.93 7.63 -1.77
CA MET A 648 19.26 8.92 -1.56
C MET A 648 20.29 10.03 -1.52
N PHE A 649 19.95 11.17 -2.14
CA PHE A 649 20.75 12.39 -2.12
C PHE A 649 20.13 13.48 -1.25
N GLY A 650 18.87 13.31 -0.85
CA GLY A 650 18.11 14.23 -0.02
C GLY A 650 16.63 14.06 -0.29
N CYS A 651 15.81 14.79 0.46
CA CYS A 651 14.37 14.76 0.26
C CYS A 651 13.67 16.01 0.77
N ALA A 652 12.40 16.14 0.42
CA ALA A 652 11.56 17.24 0.86
C ALA A 652 10.13 16.81 1.14
N LEU A 653 9.48 17.60 1.99
CA LEU A 653 8.03 17.59 2.18
C LEU A 653 7.49 18.93 1.68
N LEU A 654 6.57 18.88 0.72
CA LEU A 654 5.94 20.06 0.15
C LEU A 654 4.51 20.24 0.66
N VAL A 655 3.97 21.46 0.74
CA VAL A 655 2.54 21.66 1.02
C VAL A 655 1.68 21.44 -0.23
N ASN A 656 2.23 21.72 -1.42
CA ASN A 656 1.51 21.61 -2.69
C ASN A 656 2.47 21.30 -3.87
N GLU A 657 1.92 20.67 -4.90
CA GLU A 657 2.63 20.28 -6.13
C GLU A 657 2.49 21.38 -7.19
N THR A 658 3.04 22.57 -6.90
CA THR A 658 3.01 23.70 -7.85
C THR A 658 4.39 23.95 -8.45
N ALA A 659 4.42 24.61 -9.61
CA ALA A 659 5.68 24.95 -10.27
C ALA A 659 6.56 25.84 -9.37
N GLU A 660 5.97 26.74 -8.58
CA GLU A 660 6.70 27.61 -7.65
C GLU A 660 7.37 26.80 -6.53
N SER A 661 6.67 25.82 -5.98
CA SER A 661 7.16 24.93 -4.92
C SER A 661 8.32 24.05 -5.40
N TYR A 662 8.20 23.49 -6.61
CA TYR A 662 9.29 22.73 -7.23
C TYR A 662 10.47 23.61 -7.63
N THR A 663 10.24 24.84 -8.09
CA THR A 663 11.32 25.80 -8.37
C THR A 663 12.10 26.13 -7.11
N TRP A 664 11.41 26.36 -5.98
CA TRP A 664 12.08 26.55 -4.69
C TRP A 664 12.88 25.31 -4.28
N LEU A 665 12.28 24.12 -4.38
CA LEU A 665 12.92 22.87 -3.99
C LEU A 665 14.19 22.61 -4.79
N LEU A 666 14.15 22.76 -6.12
CA LEU A 666 15.29 22.54 -7.00
C LEU A 666 16.43 23.54 -6.73
N ARG A 667 16.11 24.83 -6.48
CA ARG A 667 17.12 25.84 -6.11
C ARG A 667 17.77 25.49 -4.77
N THR A 668 16.95 25.17 -3.77
CA THR A 668 17.41 24.78 -2.43
C THR A 668 18.32 23.56 -2.48
N TRP A 669 17.94 22.56 -3.26
CA TRP A 669 18.72 21.35 -3.42
C TRP A 669 20.02 21.61 -4.19
N GLN A 670 20.00 22.43 -5.25
CA GLN A 670 21.22 22.80 -5.98
C GLN A 670 22.23 23.51 -5.07
N GLU A 671 21.77 24.41 -4.21
CA GLU A 671 22.59 25.06 -3.18
C GLU A 671 23.16 24.04 -2.18
N ALA A 672 22.32 23.12 -1.67
CA ALA A 672 22.74 22.08 -0.74
C ALA A 672 23.80 21.13 -1.33
N MET A 673 23.74 20.89 -2.64
CA MET A 673 24.67 20.05 -3.40
C MET A 673 25.89 20.81 -3.96
N LEU A 674 26.17 22.01 -3.44
CA LEU A 674 27.33 22.85 -3.82
C LEU A 674 27.35 23.26 -5.30
N GLY A 675 26.17 23.34 -5.93
CA GLY A 675 26.02 23.81 -7.30
C GLY A 675 26.49 22.84 -8.38
N ARG A 676 26.84 21.59 -8.06
CA ARG A 676 27.19 20.58 -9.07
C ARG A 676 25.96 20.28 -9.93
N ALA A 677 26.14 20.37 -11.24
CA ALA A 677 25.08 20.08 -12.21
C ALA A 677 25.03 18.58 -12.54
N HIS A 678 23.82 18.08 -12.68
CA HIS A 678 23.50 16.70 -13.07
C HIS A 678 23.51 16.60 -14.58
N SER A 679 23.93 15.46 -15.12
CA SER A 679 23.88 15.21 -16.56
C SER A 679 22.45 14.92 -17.00
N THR A 680 21.74 14.10 -16.23
CA THR A 680 20.38 13.65 -16.54
C THR A 680 19.48 13.69 -15.32
N ILE A 681 18.28 14.26 -15.47
CA ILE A 681 17.21 14.18 -14.49
C ILE A 681 16.02 13.39 -15.07
N ILE A 682 15.49 12.47 -14.29
CA ILE A 682 14.32 11.67 -14.66
C ILE A 682 13.16 12.05 -13.75
N ILE A 683 12.03 12.42 -14.33
CA ILE A 683 10.83 12.83 -13.60
C ILE A 683 9.58 12.10 -14.06
N ASP A 684 8.50 12.21 -13.29
CA ASP A 684 7.16 11.93 -13.80
C ASP A 684 6.73 12.98 -14.86
N ASP A 685 5.75 12.63 -15.70
CA ASP A 685 5.08 13.52 -16.65
C ASP A 685 4.16 14.52 -15.91
N ASP A 686 4.76 15.29 -15.01
CA ASP A 686 4.16 16.41 -14.30
C ASP A 686 4.59 17.74 -14.93
N LYS A 687 3.60 18.54 -15.32
CA LYS A 687 3.82 19.82 -16.01
C LYS A 687 4.46 20.87 -15.10
N ALA A 688 4.19 20.82 -13.80
CA ALA A 688 4.76 21.76 -12.84
C ALA A 688 6.26 21.47 -12.60
N MET A 689 6.63 20.20 -12.42
CA MET A 689 8.03 19.76 -12.34
C MET A 689 8.79 20.09 -13.62
N ALA A 690 8.21 19.76 -14.78
CA ALA A 690 8.83 20.05 -16.07
C ALA A 690 9.11 21.54 -16.25
N LYS A 691 8.19 22.41 -15.85
CA LYS A 691 8.37 23.87 -15.88
C LYS A 691 9.49 24.33 -14.94
N ALA A 692 9.50 23.83 -13.70
CA ALA A 692 10.51 24.18 -12.71
C ALA A 692 11.93 23.75 -13.13
N ILE A 693 12.07 22.56 -13.74
CA ILE A 693 13.36 22.05 -14.22
C ILE A 693 13.90 22.91 -15.36
N VAL A 694 13.05 23.30 -16.31
CA VAL A 694 13.47 24.19 -17.42
C VAL A 694 13.95 25.55 -16.89
N GLU A 695 13.33 26.05 -15.81
CA GLU A 695 13.72 27.31 -15.17
C GLU A 695 15.03 27.20 -14.37
N VAL A 696 15.21 26.14 -13.58
CA VAL A 696 16.33 26.03 -12.62
C VAL A 696 17.54 25.28 -13.20
N LEU A 697 17.29 24.25 -14.02
CA LEU A 697 18.31 23.33 -14.55
C LEU A 697 18.28 23.29 -16.09
N PRO A 698 18.52 24.41 -16.80
CA PRO A 698 18.38 24.49 -18.25
C PRO A 698 19.36 23.62 -19.04
N ASN A 699 20.51 23.26 -18.42
CA ASN A 699 21.57 22.48 -19.06
C ASN A 699 21.49 20.97 -18.73
N THR A 700 20.51 20.53 -17.95
CA THR A 700 20.35 19.13 -17.58
C THR A 700 19.42 18.42 -18.57
N THR A 701 19.79 17.21 -18.99
CA THR A 701 18.95 16.41 -19.89
C THR A 701 17.71 15.94 -19.13
N HIS A 702 16.54 16.35 -19.59
CA HIS A 702 15.26 16.02 -18.98
C HIS A 702 14.64 14.79 -19.66
N ARG A 703 14.45 13.71 -18.88
CA ARG A 703 13.76 12.49 -19.29
C ARG A 703 12.47 12.26 -18.51
N LEU A 704 11.52 11.61 -19.16
CA LEU A 704 10.30 11.15 -18.51
C LEU A 704 10.46 9.69 -18.07
N CYS A 705 9.86 9.41 -16.92
CA CYS A 705 9.83 8.08 -16.33
C CYS A 705 8.99 7.14 -17.21
N LEU A 706 9.65 6.15 -17.83
CA LEU A 706 9.01 5.14 -18.66
C LEU A 706 7.92 4.37 -17.90
N TRP A 707 8.13 4.05 -16.62
CA TRP A 707 7.11 3.38 -15.80
C TRP A 707 5.80 4.18 -15.72
N HIS A 708 5.88 5.46 -15.32
CA HIS A 708 4.69 6.30 -15.21
C HIS A 708 3.97 6.47 -16.55
N ILE A 709 4.74 6.52 -17.64
CA ILE A 709 4.19 6.51 -18.99
C ILE A 709 3.46 5.19 -19.26
N LEU A 710 4.10 4.04 -19.01
CA LEU A 710 3.53 2.71 -19.22
C LEU A 710 2.28 2.46 -18.38
N GLN A 711 2.22 2.97 -17.14
CA GLN A 711 1.04 2.89 -16.26
C GLN A 711 -0.19 3.59 -16.86
N LYS A 712 0.00 4.63 -17.68
CA LYS A 712 -1.10 5.34 -18.36
C LYS A 712 -1.65 4.58 -19.58
N PHE A 713 -0.90 3.62 -20.14
CA PHE A 713 -1.35 2.89 -21.34
C PHE A 713 -2.61 2.03 -21.11
N PRO A 714 -2.69 1.19 -20.06
CA PRO A 714 -3.91 0.45 -19.76
C PRO A 714 -5.11 1.37 -19.52
N GLU A 715 -4.92 2.52 -18.86
CA GLU A 715 -5.99 3.50 -18.63
C GLU A 715 -6.56 4.09 -19.93
N HIS A 716 -5.69 4.46 -20.87
CA HIS A 716 -6.10 5.11 -22.13
C HIS A 716 -6.47 4.12 -23.25
N LEU A 717 -5.92 2.91 -23.22
CA LEU A 717 -6.06 1.90 -24.28
C LEU A 717 -6.75 0.62 -23.81
N ALA A 718 -7.46 0.63 -22.67
CA ALA A 718 -8.18 -0.54 -22.15
C ALA A 718 -9.03 -1.25 -23.22
N HIS A 719 -9.69 -0.48 -24.10
CA HIS A 719 -10.50 -1.01 -25.20
C HIS A 719 -9.69 -1.79 -26.24
N VAL A 720 -8.41 -1.46 -26.46
CA VAL A 720 -7.49 -2.17 -27.36
C VAL A 720 -6.92 -3.40 -26.67
N TYR A 721 -6.46 -3.27 -25.42
CA TYR A 721 -5.95 -4.39 -24.62
C TYR A 721 -6.97 -5.53 -24.53
N ASN A 722 -8.25 -5.20 -24.31
CA ASN A 722 -9.31 -6.19 -24.21
C ASN A 722 -9.75 -6.77 -25.57
N LYS A 723 -9.56 -6.01 -26.66
CA LYS A 723 -10.02 -6.40 -28.00
C LYS A 723 -8.97 -7.20 -28.77
N PHE A 724 -7.68 -6.93 -28.56
CA PHE A 724 -6.59 -7.50 -29.34
C PHE A 724 -5.51 -8.11 -28.43
N LEU A 725 -5.51 -9.45 -28.35
CA LEU A 725 -4.58 -10.21 -27.51
C LEU A 725 -3.10 -9.98 -27.88
N ASP A 726 -2.80 -9.76 -29.16
CA ASP A 726 -1.43 -9.52 -29.63
C ASP A 726 -0.90 -8.11 -29.30
N PHE A 727 -1.78 -7.14 -28.97
CA PHE A 727 -1.38 -5.74 -28.78
C PHE A 727 -0.28 -5.59 -27.73
N GLN A 728 -0.41 -6.28 -26.59
CA GLN A 728 0.56 -6.15 -25.50
C GLN A 728 1.96 -6.66 -25.90
N ARG A 729 2.04 -7.74 -26.68
CA ARG A 729 3.30 -8.27 -27.19
C ARG A 729 3.93 -7.29 -28.18
N ASP A 730 3.16 -6.89 -29.19
CA ASP A 730 3.64 -6.01 -30.26
C ASP A 730 4.06 -4.63 -29.69
N PHE A 731 3.29 -4.11 -28.73
CA PHE A 731 3.62 -2.89 -27.99
C PHE A 731 4.89 -3.03 -27.15
N ARG A 732 5.06 -4.14 -26.42
CA ARG A 732 6.29 -4.42 -25.65
C ARG A 732 7.51 -4.47 -26.57
N HIS A 733 7.40 -5.15 -27.71
CA HIS A 733 8.44 -5.22 -28.73
C HIS A 733 8.82 -3.81 -29.23
N CYS A 734 7.82 -3.00 -29.61
CA CYS A 734 8.05 -1.64 -30.09
C CYS A 734 8.76 -0.73 -29.07
N ILE A 735 8.49 -0.87 -27.77
CA ILE A 735 9.13 -0.01 -26.76
C ILE A 735 10.48 -0.54 -26.28
N HIS A 736 10.62 -1.85 -26.07
CA HIS A 736 11.77 -2.44 -25.38
C HIS A 736 12.77 -3.16 -26.30
N GLU A 737 12.34 -3.62 -27.48
CA GLU A 737 13.15 -4.47 -28.36
C GLU A 737 13.68 -3.73 -29.59
N THR A 738 13.10 -2.57 -29.94
CA THR A 738 13.64 -1.72 -31.01
C THR A 738 14.96 -1.07 -30.60
N ILE A 739 16.00 -1.22 -31.41
CA ILE A 739 17.35 -0.76 -31.11
C ILE A 739 17.60 0.60 -31.76
N THR A 740 17.15 0.78 -33.02
CA THR A 740 17.37 2.01 -33.79
C THR A 740 16.13 2.90 -33.83
N ILE A 741 16.35 4.20 -34.06
CA ILE A 741 15.24 5.16 -34.25
C ILE A 741 14.37 4.75 -35.45
N ALA A 742 14.97 4.23 -36.52
CA ALA A 742 14.24 3.82 -37.72
C ALA A 742 13.31 2.61 -37.43
N GLU A 743 13.83 1.60 -36.72
CA GLU A 743 13.02 0.44 -36.28
C GLU A 743 11.85 0.88 -35.40
N PHE A 744 12.10 1.80 -34.45
CA PHE A 744 11.04 2.33 -33.60
C PHE A 744 9.96 3.06 -34.42
N GLU A 745 10.35 3.95 -35.32
CA GLU A 745 9.39 4.73 -36.13
C GLU A 745 8.54 3.81 -37.03
N GLU A 746 9.14 2.76 -37.60
CA GLU A 746 8.44 1.76 -38.41
C GLU A 746 7.46 0.93 -37.58
N GLU A 747 7.92 0.35 -36.47
CA GLU A 747 7.08 -0.46 -35.56
C GLU A 747 5.97 0.37 -34.92
N TRP A 748 6.26 1.61 -34.51
CA TRP A 748 5.26 2.52 -33.95
C TRP A 748 4.16 2.84 -34.97
N ALA A 749 4.53 3.15 -36.22
CA ALA A 749 3.56 3.36 -37.29
C ALA A 749 2.74 2.09 -37.59
N SER A 750 3.40 0.92 -37.60
CA SER A 750 2.76 -0.38 -37.78
C SER A 750 1.69 -0.64 -36.71
N ILE A 751 1.99 -0.38 -35.44
CA ILE A 751 1.03 -0.50 -34.32
C ILE A 751 -0.13 0.46 -34.50
N LEU A 752 0.14 1.73 -34.83
CA LEU A 752 -0.93 2.71 -35.00
C LEU A 752 -1.91 2.34 -36.12
N MET A 753 -1.40 1.77 -37.22
CA MET A 753 -2.22 1.29 -38.32
C MET A 753 -2.96 -0.01 -38.00
N LYS A 754 -2.25 -1.00 -37.42
CA LYS A 754 -2.78 -2.34 -37.14
C LYS A 754 -3.96 -2.32 -36.17
N TYR A 755 -3.93 -1.40 -35.21
CA TYR A 755 -4.93 -1.31 -34.14
C TYR A 755 -5.87 -0.11 -34.26
N ASP A 756 -5.83 0.62 -35.38
CA ASP A 756 -6.68 1.79 -35.65
C ASP A 756 -6.54 2.90 -34.59
N LEU A 757 -5.30 3.24 -34.26
CA LEU A 757 -4.94 4.19 -33.19
C LEU A 757 -4.46 5.55 -33.72
N GLY A 758 -4.47 5.77 -35.03
CA GLY A 758 -3.93 6.98 -35.66
C GLY A 758 -4.57 8.29 -35.19
N GLU A 759 -5.86 8.28 -34.82
CA GLU A 759 -6.59 9.46 -34.34
C GLU A 759 -6.56 9.62 -32.80
N ASN A 760 -5.81 8.79 -32.09
CA ASN A 760 -5.75 8.87 -30.63
C ASN A 760 -4.92 10.08 -30.17
N ASN A 761 -5.61 11.14 -29.74
CA ASN A 761 -4.99 12.39 -29.26
C ASN A 761 -3.96 12.19 -28.15
N TRP A 762 -4.14 11.21 -27.27
CA TRP A 762 -3.19 10.97 -26.18
C TRP A 762 -1.88 10.37 -26.71
N LEU A 763 -1.96 9.36 -27.58
CA LEU A 763 -0.79 8.78 -28.24
C LEU A 763 -0.04 9.80 -29.10
N GLN A 764 -0.75 10.68 -29.80
CA GLN A 764 -0.14 11.77 -30.56
C GLN A 764 0.66 12.71 -29.65
N ASN A 765 0.09 13.12 -28.51
CA ASN A 765 0.77 13.98 -27.54
C ASN A 765 2.00 13.29 -26.92
N LEU A 766 1.89 12.00 -26.61
CA LEU A 766 3.00 11.22 -26.07
C LEU A 766 4.14 11.04 -27.09
N TYR A 767 3.79 10.82 -28.36
CA TYR A 767 4.74 10.68 -29.47
C TYR A 767 5.53 11.97 -29.74
N ILE A 768 4.91 13.15 -29.56
CA ILE A 768 5.62 14.44 -29.64
C ILE A 768 6.80 14.47 -28.64
N GLN A 769 6.68 13.78 -27.51
CA GLN A 769 7.70 13.72 -26.47
C GLN A 769 8.63 12.50 -26.57
N ARG A 770 8.60 11.72 -27.66
CA ARG A 770 9.33 10.44 -27.80
C ARG A 770 10.82 10.51 -27.47
N GLU A 771 11.48 11.62 -27.80
CA GLU A 771 12.90 11.85 -27.49
C GLU A 771 13.20 11.87 -25.98
N LYS A 772 12.19 12.01 -25.11
CA LYS A 772 12.36 12.06 -23.66
C LYS A 772 12.11 10.72 -22.94
N TRP A 773 11.51 9.73 -23.61
CA TRP A 773 11.09 8.49 -22.95
C TRP A 773 11.36 7.21 -23.74
N VAL A 774 11.49 7.28 -25.06
CA VAL A 774 11.68 6.09 -25.91
C VAL A 774 13.15 5.64 -25.87
N PRO A 775 13.45 4.39 -25.47
CA PRO A 775 14.82 3.89 -25.37
C PRO A 775 15.68 4.08 -26.63
N ALA A 776 15.10 3.90 -27.82
CA ALA A 776 15.80 4.05 -29.11
C ALA A 776 16.39 5.46 -29.31
N TYR A 777 15.69 6.52 -28.88
CA TYR A 777 16.19 7.92 -28.94
C TYR A 777 17.19 8.22 -27.83
N LEU A 778 17.12 7.45 -26.75
CA LEU A 778 17.83 7.72 -25.51
C LEU A 778 19.19 7.01 -25.42
N ARG A 779 19.61 6.27 -26.46
CA ARG A 779 20.87 5.51 -26.48
C ARG A 779 22.13 6.37 -26.25
N SER A 780 22.14 7.63 -26.69
CA SER A 780 23.30 8.52 -26.54
C SER A 780 23.42 9.17 -25.17
N THR A 781 22.41 9.03 -24.31
CA THR A 781 22.37 9.70 -23.02
C THR A 781 22.44 8.67 -21.90
N PHE A 782 23.41 8.86 -21.00
CA PHE A 782 23.66 7.96 -19.88
C PHE A 782 22.53 8.04 -18.86
N CYS A 783 22.09 6.87 -18.38
CA CYS A 783 21.03 6.73 -17.37
C CYS A 783 21.35 5.70 -16.29
N ALA A 784 22.58 5.21 -16.20
CA ALA A 784 23.00 4.27 -15.14
C ALA A 784 22.07 3.05 -14.97
N GLY A 785 21.48 2.54 -16.07
CA GLY A 785 20.52 1.43 -16.03
C GLY A 785 19.17 1.77 -15.37
N MET A 786 18.93 3.04 -15.04
CA MET A 786 17.66 3.55 -14.53
C MET A 786 16.64 3.65 -15.68
N SER A 787 16.20 2.51 -16.21
CA SER A 787 14.90 2.42 -16.87
C SER A 787 13.87 2.34 -15.75
N THR A 788 13.06 3.37 -15.61
CA THR A 788 12.38 3.66 -14.35
C THR A 788 11.24 2.70 -13.97
N THR A 789 10.99 1.64 -14.74
CA THR A 789 10.00 0.58 -14.42
C THR A 789 10.26 -0.11 -13.09
N GLN A 790 11.51 -0.22 -12.67
CA GLN A 790 11.88 -0.99 -11.49
C GLN A 790 12.02 -0.17 -10.19
N ARG A 791 12.03 1.17 -10.27
CA ARG A 791 12.61 2.00 -9.19
C ARG A 791 11.63 2.91 -8.46
N SER A 792 10.59 3.45 -9.10
CA SER A 792 9.50 4.13 -8.37
C SER A 792 8.77 3.15 -7.44
N GLU A 793 8.53 1.91 -7.91
CA GLU A 793 8.09 0.78 -7.08
C GLU A 793 9.07 0.50 -5.93
N SER A 794 10.37 0.54 -6.20
CA SER A 794 11.40 0.33 -5.17
C SER A 794 11.41 1.43 -4.11
N MET A 795 11.08 2.68 -4.45
CA MET A 795 11.05 3.81 -3.51
C MET A 795 9.83 3.77 -2.60
N ASN A 796 8.66 3.45 -3.16
CA ASN A 796 7.47 3.18 -2.35
C ASN A 796 7.72 1.97 -1.44
N LYS A 797 8.22 0.85 -1.99
CA LYS A 797 8.62 -0.32 -1.19
C LYS A 797 9.68 0.01 -0.14
N PHE A 798 10.61 0.91 -0.44
CA PHE A 798 11.70 1.29 0.47
C PHE A 798 11.19 2.00 1.72
N PHE A 799 10.20 2.89 1.58
CA PHE A 799 9.61 3.60 2.72
C PHE A 799 8.35 2.94 3.28
N LYS A 800 7.75 1.95 2.59
CA LYS A 800 6.48 1.31 3.00
C LYS A 800 6.54 0.69 4.40
N ASP A 801 7.69 0.10 4.75
CA ASP A 801 7.90 -0.54 6.06
C ASP A 801 8.15 0.47 7.19
N TYR A 802 8.49 1.72 6.85
CA TYR A 802 8.93 2.76 7.79
C TYR A 802 7.90 3.88 7.98
N VAL A 803 7.15 4.21 6.93
CA VAL A 803 6.25 5.38 6.91
C VAL A 803 4.83 4.95 6.53
N ARG A 804 3.84 5.41 7.30
CA ARG A 804 2.41 5.23 7.04
C ARG A 804 1.73 6.57 6.79
N SER A 805 0.53 6.55 6.21
CA SER A 805 -0.29 7.77 6.05
C SER A 805 -0.70 8.41 7.39
N SER A 806 -0.57 7.66 8.50
CA SER A 806 -0.81 8.11 9.87
C SER A 806 0.45 8.66 10.56
N THR A 807 1.62 8.69 9.92
CA THR A 807 2.86 9.16 10.53
C THR A 807 2.89 10.69 10.61
N MET A 808 3.22 11.23 11.80
CA MET A 808 3.48 12.66 12.03
C MET A 808 4.75 13.12 11.31
N VAL A 809 4.94 14.43 11.12
CA VAL A 809 6.13 14.93 10.40
C VAL A 809 7.38 14.81 11.26
N SER A 810 7.31 15.02 12.58
CA SER A 810 8.43 14.73 13.48
C SER A 810 8.86 13.27 13.41
N ASP A 811 7.90 12.36 13.39
CA ASP A 811 8.16 10.92 13.42
C ASP A 811 8.65 10.41 12.07
N PHE A 812 8.18 11.03 10.98
CA PHE A 812 8.62 10.75 9.61
C PHE A 812 10.14 10.84 9.49
N VAL A 813 10.77 11.86 10.09
CA VAL A 813 12.21 12.04 9.94
C VAL A 813 13.01 10.97 10.67
N HIS A 814 12.55 10.51 11.84
CA HIS A 814 13.19 9.39 12.53
C HIS A 814 13.06 8.07 11.75
N GLN A 815 11.89 7.82 11.16
CA GLN A 815 11.67 6.64 10.32
C GLN A 815 12.45 6.71 9.01
N TYR A 816 12.56 7.91 8.43
CA TYR A 816 13.41 8.17 7.28
C TYR A 816 14.86 7.82 7.57
N GLU A 817 15.42 8.26 8.72
CA GLU A 817 16.78 7.91 9.11
C GLU A 817 16.99 6.39 9.23
N ALA A 818 16.07 5.69 9.89
CA ALA A 818 16.14 4.24 10.02
C ALA A 818 16.14 3.54 8.65
N ALA A 819 15.35 4.03 7.68
CA ALA A 819 15.32 3.51 6.32
C ALA A 819 16.66 3.74 5.60
N ILE A 820 17.22 4.94 5.72
CA ILE A 820 18.51 5.31 5.14
C ILE A 820 19.66 4.47 5.74
N ASP A 821 19.68 4.29 7.05
CA ASP A 821 20.69 3.47 7.74
C ASP A 821 20.62 2.01 7.32
N ALA A 822 19.41 1.45 7.19
CA ALA A 822 19.22 0.11 6.64
C ALA A 822 19.76 -0.01 5.20
N ARG A 823 19.66 1.06 4.40
CA ARG A 823 20.22 1.10 3.04
C ARG A 823 21.74 1.10 3.04
N TYR A 824 22.33 1.92 3.91
CA TYR A 824 23.77 1.99 4.11
C TYR A 824 24.35 0.67 4.61
N PHE A 825 23.62 -0.04 5.47
CA PHE A 825 24.01 -1.39 5.89
C PHE A 825 24.02 -2.38 4.74
N LYS A 826 22.98 -2.38 3.88
CA LYS A 826 22.92 -3.23 2.67
C LYS A 826 24.02 -2.94 1.65
N GLU A 827 24.47 -1.70 1.54
CA GLU A 827 25.64 -1.33 0.73
C GLU A 827 26.92 -1.94 1.31
N LYS A 828 27.14 -1.77 2.62
CA LYS A 828 28.31 -2.31 3.32
C LYS A 828 28.36 -3.84 3.26
N GLU A 829 27.22 -4.52 3.39
CA GLU A 829 27.12 -5.97 3.21
C GLU A 829 27.61 -6.40 1.83
N LYS A 830 27.22 -5.67 0.78
CA LYS A 830 27.69 -5.95 -0.59
C LYS A 830 29.16 -5.66 -0.80
N ASP A 831 29.70 -4.62 -0.18
CA ASP A 831 31.14 -4.35 -0.18
C ASP A 831 31.92 -5.49 0.50
N VAL A 832 31.44 -5.99 1.63
CA VAL A 832 32.06 -7.12 2.35
C VAL A 832 31.98 -8.40 1.53
N GLN A 833 30.79 -8.71 0.98
CA GLN A 833 30.59 -9.88 0.12
C GLN A 833 31.51 -9.84 -1.12
N MET A 834 31.70 -8.67 -1.71
CA MET A 834 32.59 -8.50 -2.85
C MET A 834 34.07 -8.71 -2.47
N LYS A 835 34.50 -8.26 -1.30
CA LYS A 835 35.87 -8.49 -0.80
C LYS A 835 36.14 -9.93 -0.38
N SER A 836 35.11 -10.68 0.02
CA SER A 836 35.24 -12.08 0.45
C SER A 836 35.03 -13.11 -0.66
N THR A 837 34.67 -12.69 -1.88
CA THR A 837 34.35 -13.60 -2.99
C THR A 837 35.00 -13.20 -4.31
N SER A 838 35.37 -14.19 -5.11
CA SER A 838 35.95 -13.99 -6.44
C SER A 838 34.87 -13.89 -7.53
N ALA A 839 35.17 -13.18 -8.62
CA ALA A 839 34.32 -13.18 -9.81
C ALA A 839 34.41 -14.54 -10.50
N ILE A 840 33.28 -15.05 -11.00
CA ILE A 840 33.30 -16.20 -11.92
C ILE A 840 33.34 -15.65 -13.33
N LEU A 841 34.37 -16.03 -14.09
CA LEU A 841 34.54 -15.64 -15.49
C LEU A 841 33.77 -16.61 -16.41
N LYS A 842 33.14 -16.08 -17.46
CA LYS A 842 32.43 -16.85 -18.50
C LYS A 842 33.29 -17.09 -19.73
N THR A 843 34.29 -16.23 -19.98
CA THR A 843 35.17 -16.30 -21.13
C THR A 843 36.64 -16.31 -20.69
N THR A 844 37.55 -16.50 -21.65
CA THR A 844 39.00 -16.44 -21.45
C THR A 844 39.60 -15.10 -21.93
N LEU A 845 38.76 -14.09 -22.15
CA LEU A 845 39.19 -12.78 -22.62
C LEU A 845 39.83 -11.98 -21.48
N LYS A 846 41.02 -11.44 -21.72
CA LYS A 846 41.74 -10.60 -20.73
C LYS A 846 40.96 -9.38 -20.26
N ILE A 847 40.12 -8.81 -21.13
CA ILE A 847 39.26 -7.67 -20.77
C ILE A 847 38.24 -8.04 -19.69
N GLU A 848 37.79 -9.30 -19.66
CA GLU A 848 36.90 -9.80 -18.62
C GLU A 848 37.63 -9.95 -17.29
N GLU A 849 38.86 -10.49 -17.30
CA GLU A 849 39.71 -10.60 -16.12
C GLU A 849 39.99 -9.22 -15.50
N GLU A 850 40.31 -8.23 -16.32
CA GLU A 850 40.56 -6.86 -15.85
C GLU A 850 39.28 -6.20 -15.32
N ALA A 851 38.16 -6.33 -16.03
CA ALA A 851 36.87 -5.81 -15.57
C ALA A 851 36.44 -6.44 -14.24
N ALA A 852 36.72 -7.72 -14.00
CA ALA A 852 36.42 -8.41 -12.74
C ALA A 852 37.18 -7.83 -11.53
N LEU A 853 38.33 -7.19 -11.75
CA LEU A 853 39.14 -6.55 -10.70
C LEU A 853 38.71 -5.12 -10.41
N ILE A 854 38.22 -4.40 -11.43
CA ILE A 854 37.86 -2.98 -11.33
C ILE A 854 36.40 -2.79 -10.95
N TYR A 855 35.49 -3.57 -11.53
CA TYR A 855 34.05 -3.40 -11.36
C TYR A 855 33.54 -4.09 -10.10
N THR A 856 32.51 -3.51 -9.49
CA THR A 856 31.70 -4.21 -8.50
C THR A 856 31.05 -5.44 -9.12
N ARG A 857 30.68 -6.41 -8.28
CA ARG A 857 30.08 -7.68 -8.75
C ARG A 857 28.90 -7.46 -9.70
N LYS A 858 28.01 -6.50 -9.40
CA LYS A 858 26.82 -6.24 -10.23
C LYS A 858 27.18 -5.55 -11.55
N SER A 859 28.04 -4.55 -11.53
CA SER A 859 28.54 -3.88 -12.75
C SER A 859 29.33 -4.84 -13.64
N PHE A 860 30.13 -5.72 -13.03
CA PHE A 860 30.85 -6.78 -13.72
C PHE A 860 29.90 -7.76 -14.43
N MET A 861 28.82 -8.19 -13.79
CA MET A 861 27.84 -9.08 -14.43
C MET A 861 27.21 -8.46 -15.67
N ILE A 862 26.84 -7.17 -15.61
CA ILE A 862 26.28 -6.44 -16.76
C ILE A 862 27.31 -6.40 -17.89
N PHE A 863 28.55 -6.00 -17.57
CA PHE A 863 29.64 -5.99 -18.55
C PHE A 863 29.90 -7.39 -19.14
N GLN A 864 29.90 -8.43 -18.30
CA GLN A 864 30.15 -9.81 -18.72
C GLN A 864 29.05 -10.33 -19.65
N GLU A 865 27.78 -10.00 -19.40
CA GLU A 865 26.67 -10.33 -20.29
C GLU A 865 26.81 -9.66 -21.66
N GLU A 866 27.05 -8.35 -21.68
CA GLU A 866 27.28 -7.58 -22.92
C GLU A 866 28.51 -8.09 -23.69
N LEU A 867 29.59 -8.40 -22.99
CA LEU A 867 30.80 -8.99 -23.59
C LEU A 867 30.49 -10.36 -24.20
N PHE A 868 29.77 -11.22 -23.48
CA PHE A 868 29.38 -12.53 -23.97
C PHE A 868 28.46 -12.43 -25.20
N ASP A 869 27.49 -11.52 -25.19
CA ASP A 869 26.59 -11.31 -26.32
C ASP A 869 27.29 -10.67 -27.53
N SER A 870 28.33 -9.86 -27.30
CA SER A 870 29.16 -9.32 -28.37
C SER A 870 29.84 -10.43 -29.21
N LEU A 871 30.10 -11.61 -28.62
CA LEU A 871 30.70 -12.76 -29.31
C LEU A 871 29.77 -13.39 -30.36
N ARG A 872 28.47 -13.06 -30.33
CA ARG A 872 27.52 -13.49 -31.37
C ARG A 872 27.72 -12.74 -32.70
N TYR A 873 28.46 -11.64 -32.69
CA TYR A 873 28.68 -10.79 -33.86
C TYR A 873 30.06 -11.02 -34.49
N ILE A 874 30.09 -11.18 -35.82
CA ILE A 874 31.33 -11.30 -36.56
C ILE A 874 31.85 -9.89 -36.87
N SER A 875 32.96 -9.49 -36.26
CA SER A 875 33.62 -8.24 -36.62
C SER A 875 34.31 -8.37 -37.98
N ARG A 876 33.97 -7.48 -38.92
CA ARG A 876 34.75 -7.27 -40.14
C ARG A 876 35.56 -6.00 -39.98
N LYS A 877 36.86 -6.09 -40.20
CA LYS A 877 37.73 -4.92 -40.23
C LYS A 877 37.28 -4.04 -41.40
N LEU A 878 36.76 -2.85 -41.10
CA LEU A 878 36.58 -1.81 -42.11
C LEU A 878 37.99 -1.42 -42.55
N SER A 879 38.30 -1.78 -43.79
CA SER A 879 39.60 -1.60 -44.46
C SER A 879 40.01 -0.14 -44.54
#